data_AF-A0A9Q9A340-F1
#
_entry.id   AF-A0A9Q9A340-F1
#
_cell.length_a   1.000
_cell.length_b   1.000
_cell.length_c   1.000
_cell.angle_alpha   90.00
_cell.angle_beta   90.00
_cell.angle_gamma   90.00
#
_symmetry.space_group_name_H-M   'P 1'
#
loop_
_entity.id
_entity.type
_entity.pdbx_description
1 polymer ?
#
loop_
_entity_poly.entity_id
_entity_poly.type
_entity_poly.pdbx_seq_one_letter_code
_entity_poly.pdbx_strand_id
1 'polypeptide(L)'
;MKTVMAALALTGTLAGMAGAQQAGTRTVQQDFEAAAALSAGPDRPAALAAWEALEKRVATRPRSHAIVLVRKSAALLALDRRDEAVAAARAGLAGLPAAEAALREDRFKAHLNLATIFQYGIDYAGAVVAFQSAEQEAQTPGEKLGALRGLIQTATFTDPAAAAAAAARADALIATVKVDAALAADFASAKAVLALNRGDLPRATAESMTAVKMLGGLTSKTDTRDVAARSNAAIALLLSGRKESARRYMAMTGAGRVPSGSFDMGAAMTPPDCGGEAGLKPADMAVVQFSVADDGTVLVAAPIYAAGGGRVALAFAQAASRWSWSAEQVKAMPPFLRYNARVELRCNMAFERPSVSDGLMADLIAWSAARGAPIADEPDNPAQALPAQRAALAAAKTRGDPGASLPALVALIRSPVVSGEETAALARTALAIAQAGKAPATAQLALDLDARLSGSADVWKRGEYRRLVMPLLTQAPYAADPQARAAIRLLLADAERSTSGKTASALLDEVAGDAALPTNDPLKVGALIRLASIAQQRGDEAEARAAFARSGLSAGQCALIDKPPRILRTGGTFPQEALSWGFEGWTETQFDIGADGKVVNSRAILSYPPFIFTQAGAETASTSLFSRTYRPDGGLACGASTRRVMFRIPD
;
A
#
# COMPACT_ATOMS: atom_id res chain seq x y z
N MET A 1 28.80 56.03 -2.54
CA MET A 1 28.91 57.50 -2.33
C MET A 1 28.27 58.18 -3.54
N LYS A 2 27.51 59.27 -3.29
CA LYS A 2 27.44 60.57 -4.01
C LYS A 2 27.48 60.58 -5.56
N THR A 3 26.65 61.29 -6.32
CA THR A 3 25.52 62.25 -6.09
C THR A 3 24.79 62.40 -7.46
N VAL A 4 23.46 62.61 -7.57
CA VAL A 4 22.77 63.93 -7.73
C VAL A 4 23.47 64.82 -8.79
N MET A 5 22.89 65.39 -9.86
CA MET A 5 21.51 65.82 -10.22
C MET A 5 21.32 65.60 -11.75
N ALA A 6 20.27 65.97 -12.50
CA ALA A 6 19.08 66.81 -12.27
C ALA A 6 17.86 66.35 -13.12
N ALA A 7 16.92 67.26 -13.39
CA ALA A 7 15.63 67.12 -14.06
C ALA A 7 15.49 68.13 -15.21
N LEU A 8 14.62 67.84 -16.19
CA LEU A 8 13.84 68.87 -16.88
C LEU A 8 12.42 68.35 -17.13
N ALA A 9 11.41 69.10 -16.68
CA ALA A 9 10.01 68.77 -16.88
C ALA A 9 9.48 69.48 -18.14
N LEU A 10 8.66 68.78 -18.94
CA LEU A 10 7.64 69.45 -19.74
C LEU A 10 6.25 68.93 -19.34
N THR A 11 5.50 69.82 -18.71
CA THR A 11 4.09 69.66 -18.38
C THR A 11 3.24 69.73 -19.65
N GLY A 12 2.81 68.57 -20.15
CA GLY A 12 1.82 68.45 -21.23
C GLY A 12 0.48 67.96 -20.70
N THR A 13 -0.31 68.83 -20.06
CA THR A 13 -1.68 68.50 -19.61
C THR A 13 -2.64 68.46 -20.79
N LEU A 14 -2.67 67.33 -21.50
CA LEU A 14 -3.86 66.92 -22.24
C LEU A 14 -4.75 66.12 -21.29
N ALA A 15 -5.83 66.77 -20.83
CA ALA A 15 -6.92 66.11 -20.14
C ALA A 15 -7.72 65.24 -21.12
N GLY A 16 -7.08 64.16 -21.59
CA GLY A 16 -7.81 63.05 -22.19
C GLY A 16 -8.73 62.49 -21.11
N MET A 17 -10.05 62.55 -21.36
CA MET A 17 -11.01 61.81 -20.56
C MET A 17 -10.65 60.33 -20.67
N ALA A 18 -9.91 59.83 -19.68
CA ALA A 18 -9.89 58.43 -19.35
C ALA A 18 -11.31 58.08 -18.92
N GLY A 19 -12.15 57.75 -19.90
CA GLY A 19 -13.37 57.02 -19.66
C GLY A 19 -12.97 55.81 -18.84
N ALA A 20 -13.36 55.81 -17.57
CA ALA A 20 -13.22 54.65 -16.70
C ALA A 20 -14.05 53.57 -17.37
N GLN A 21 -13.38 52.76 -18.20
CA GLN A 21 -13.98 51.67 -18.93
C GLN A 21 -14.36 50.64 -17.88
N GLN A 22 -15.58 50.82 -17.34
CA GLN A 22 -16.18 49.91 -16.39
C GLN A 22 -15.99 48.52 -16.96
N ALA A 23 -15.17 47.71 -16.30
CA ALA A 23 -14.95 46.33 -16.67
C ALA A 23 -16.30 45.62 -16.50
N GLY A 24 -17.06 45.57 -17.58
CA GLY A 24 -18.45 45.13 -17.58
C GLY A 24 -18.53 43.77 -16.92
N THR A 25 -19.47 43.61 -15.99
CA THR A 25 -19.64 42.37 -15.23
C THR A 25 -19.73 41.19 -16.19
N ARG A 26 -18.76 40.28 -16.15
CA ARG A 26 -18.66 39.17 -17.11
C ARG A 26 -19.97 38.40 -17.18
N THR A 27 -20.39 38.10 -18.41
CA THR A 27 -21.59 37.28 -18.64
C THR A 27 -21.37 35.85 -18.14
N VAL A 28 -22.45 35.13 -17.88
CA VAL A 28 -22.38 33.70 -17.50
C VAL A 28 -21.67 32.88 -18.59
N GLN A 29 -21.83 33.26 -19.86
CA GLN A 29 -21.16 32.61 -20.99
C GLN A 29 -19.64 32.87 -21.00
N GLN A 30 -19.21 34.11 -20.75
CA GLN A 30 -17.79 34.46 -20.66
C GLN A 30 -17.09 33.74 -19.51
N ASP A 31 -17.76 33.58 -18.36
CA ASP A 31 -17.21 32.81 -17.23
C ASP A 31 -17.20 31.30 -17.52
N PHE A 32 -18.20 30.78 -18.24
CA PHE A 32 -18.20 29.37 -18.70
C PHE A 32 -17.03 29.08 -19.66
N GLU A 33 -16.81 29.96 -20.64
CA GLU A 33 -15.68 29.87 -21.58
C GLU A 33 -14.33 29.99 -20.86
N ALA A 34 -14.22 30.89 -19.88
CA ALA A 34 -13.01 31.00 -19.05
C ALA A 34 -12.76 29.75 -18.19
N ALA A 35 -13.79 29.17 -17.56
CA ALA A 35 -13.69 27.94 -16.79
C ALA A 35 -13.34 26.73 -17.69
N ALA A 36 -13.90 26.67 -18.91
CA ALA A 36 -13.55 25.66 -19.90
C ALA A 36 -12.09 25.79 -20.38
N ALA A 37 -11.61 27.02 -20.63
CA ALA A 37 -10.22 27.28 -21.00
C ALA A 37 -9.25 26.88 -19.88
N LEU A 38 -9.55 27.21 -18.62
CA LEU A 38 -8.77 26.75 -17.46
C LEU A 38 -8.76 25.22 -17.35
N SER A 39 -9.89 24.55 -17.62
CA SER A 39 -9.99 23.09 -17.59
C SER A 39 -9.14 22.38 -18.65
N ALA A 40 -8.91 23.04 -19.79
CA ALA A 40 -7.98 22.57 -20.82
C ALA A 40 -6.50 22.81 -20.45
N GLY A 41 -6.23 23.74 -19.53
CA GLY A 41 -4.89 24.05 -19.04
C GLY A 41 -4.37 23.11 -17.93
N PRO A 42 -3.14 23.35 -17.45
CA PRO A 42 -2.54 22.57 -16.36
C PRO A 42 -3.02 22.98 -14.97
N ASP A 43 -3.56 24.19 -14.79
CA ASP A 43 -3.97 24.74 -13.50
C ASP A 43 -5.35 24.18 -13.06
N ARG A 44 -5.32 22.97 -12.50
CA ARG A 44 -6.51 22.26 -12.00
C ARG A 44 -7.18 23.00 -10.82
N PRO A 45 -6.46 23.57 -9.84
CA PRO A 45 -7.07 24.39 -8.78
C PRO A 45 -7.84 25.60 -9.32
N ALA A 46 -7.28 26.36 -10.27
CA ALA A 46 -7.97 27.50 -10.85
C ALA A 46 -9.20 27.08 -11.68
N ALA A 47 -9.11 25.97 -12.42
CA ALA A 47 -10.25 25.40 -13.14
C ALA A 47 -11.40 25.04 -12.18
N LEU A 48 -11.10 24.38 -11.06
CA LEU A 48 -12.13 24.05 -10.07
C LEU A 48 -12.75 25.30 -9.45
N ALA A 49 -11.94 26.26 -9.01
CA ALA A 49 -12.42 27.51 -8.42
C ALA A 49 -13.34 28.30 -9.39
N ALA A 50 -13.04 28.28 -10.69
CA ALA A 50 -13.90 28.88 -11.71
C ALA A 50 -15.26 28.16 -11.84
N TRP A 51 -15.28 26.82 -11.81
CA TRP A 51 -16.55 26.07 -11.82
C TRP A 51 -17.37 26.28 -10.55
N GLU A 52 -16.76 26.30 -9.36
CA GLU A 52 -17.43 26.57 -8.08
C GLU A 52 -18.00 28.00 -7.98
N ALA A 53 -17.31 28.98 -8.59
CA ALA A 53 -17.84 30.33 -8.72
C ALA A 53 -19.05 30.37 -9.68
N LEU A 54 -18.97 29.66 -10.81
CA LEU A 54 -20.03 29.64 -11.81
C LEU A 54 -21.29 28.89 -11.32
N GLU A 55 -21.12 27.78 -10.59
CA GLU A 55 -22.18 26.98 -9.95
C GLU A 55 -23.13 27.87 -9.14
N LYS A 56 -22.55 28.74 -8.28
CA LYS A 56 -23.29 29.73 -7.49
C LYS A 56 -24.05 30.73 -8.36
N ARG A 57 -23.48 31.18 -9.49
CA ARG A 57 -24.14 32.10 -10.43
C ARG A 57 -25.30 31.46 -11.21
N VAL A 58 -25.32 30.14 -11.36
CA VAL A 58 -26.32 29.41 -12.16
C VAL A 58 -27.28 28.54 -11.34
N ALA A 59 -27.18 28.54 -10.00
CA ALA A 59 -27.97 27.68 -9.12
C ALA A 59 -29.50 27.73 -9.36
N THR A 60 -30.05 28.88 -9.76
CA THR A 60 -31.48 29.07 -10.08
C THR A 60 -31.86 28.68 -11.52
N ARG A 61 -30.91 28.14 -12.32
CA ARG A 61 -31.07 27.75 -13.72
C ARG A 61 -30.77 26.26 -13.88
N PRO A 62 -31.75 25.35 -13.67
CA PRO A 62 -31.51 23.92 -13.50
C PRO A 62 -30.61 23.28 -14.57
N ARG A 63 -30.86 23.57 -15.85
CA ARG A 63 -30.06 23.09 -16.98
C ARG A 63 -28.61 23.57 -16.92
N SER A 64 -28.38 24.86 -16.71
CA SER A 64 -27.02 25.43 -16.65
C SER A 64 -26.26 24.91 -15.41
N HIS A 65 -26.96 24.76 -14.29
CA HIS A 65 -26.42 24.16 -13.07
C HIS A 65 -25.98 22.71 -13.30
N ALA A 66 -26.82 21.89 -13.95
CA ALA A 66 -26.49 20.50 -14.28
C ALA A 66 -25.23 20.38 -15.15
N ILE A 67 -25.10 21.20 -16.20
CA ILE A 67 -23.90 21.25 -17.05
C ILE A 67 -22.67 21.65 -16.23
N VAL A 68 -22.77 22.69 -15.39
CA VAL A 68 -21.66 23.14 -14.54
C VAL A 68 -21.22 22.07 -13.55
N LEU A 69 -22.15 21.33 -12.94
CA LEU A 69 -21.84 20.20 -12.06
C LEU A 69 -21.08 19.08 -12.80
N VAL A 70 -21.47 18.75 -14.04
CA VAL A 70 -20.73 17.80 -14.88
C VAL A 70 -19.30 18.30 -15.16
N ARG A 71 -19.11 19.56 -15.56
CA ARG A 71 -17.77 20.09 -15.84
C ARG A 71 -16.92 20.23 -14.57
N LYS A 72 -17.52 20.62 -13.44
CA LYS A 72 -16.92 20.60 -12.09
C LYS A 72 -16.42 19.20 -11.71
N SER A 73 -17.19 18.14 -11.99
CA SER A 73 -16.78 16.76 -11.69
C SER A 73 -15.45 16.36 -12.36
N ALA A 74 -15.18 16.84 -13.58
CA ALA A 74 -13.91 16.60 -14.26
C ALA A 74 -12.74 17.34 -13.59
N ALA A 75 -12.96 18.56 -13.12
CA ALA A 75 -11.94 19.33 -12.38
C ALA A 75 -11.64 18.73 -11.00
N LEU A 76 -12.68 18.25 -10.30
CA LEU A 76 -12.54 17.51 -9.04
C LEU A 76 -11.77 16.19 -9.22
N LEU A 77 -12.09 15.41 -10.27
CA LEU A 77 -11.36 14.19 -10.62
C LEU A 77 -9.89 14.46 -10.96
N ALA A 78 -9.58 15.55 -11.67
CA ALA A 78 -8.21 15.97 -11.96
C ALA A 78 -7.41 16.45 -10.72
N LEU A 79 -8.07 16.59 -9.57
CA LEU A 79 -7.51 16.91 -8.25
C LEU A 79 -7.64 15.74 -7.25
N ASP A 80 -7.99 14.54 -7.73
CA ASP A 80 -8.26 13.32 -6.96
C ASP A 80 -9.37 13.45 -5.88
N ARG A 81 -10.21 14.49 -5.96
CA ARG A 81 -11.38 14.70 -5.08
C ARG A 81 -12.56 13.82 -5.53
N ARG A 82 -12.36 12.50 -5.49
CA ARG A 82 -13.21 11.48 -6.12
C ARG A 82 -14.66 11.49 -5.62
N ASP A 83 -14.91 11.54 -4.31
CA ASP A 83 -16.27 11.50 -3.76
C ASP A 83 -17.10 12.71 -4.18
N GLU A 84 -16.50 13.90 -4.14
CA GLU A 84 -17.13 15.13 -4.61
C GLU A 84 -17.36 15.11 -6.13
N ALA A 85 -16.43 14.51 -6.89
CA ALA A 85 -16.61 14.31 -8.33
C ALA A 85 -17.79 13.36 -8.62
N VAL A 86 -17.97 12.28 -7.85
CA VAL A 86 -19.14 11.38 -7.95
C VAL A 86 -20.43 12.12 -7.60
N ALA A 87 -20.44 12.89 -6.52
CA ALA A 87 -21.60 13.68 -6.11
C ALA A 87 -22.00 14.70 -7.19
N ALA A 88 -21.03 15.46 -7.72
CA ALA A 88 -21.25 16.42 -8.79
C ALA A 88 -21.70 15.76 -10.10
N ALA A 89 -21.08 14.65 -10.52
CA ALA A 89 -21.47 13.95 -11.74
C ALA A 89 -22.88 13.33 -11.65
N ARG A 90 -23.26 12.73 -10.50
CA ARG A 90 -24.61 12.20 -10.26
C ARG A 90 -25.66 13.31 -10.23
N ALA A 91 -25.40 14.40 -9.51
CA ALA A 91 -26.30 15.55 -9.45
C ALA A 91 -26.44 16.26 -10.81
N GLY A 92 -25.35 16.33 -11.58
CA GLY A 92 -25.35 16.79 -12.96
C GLY A 92 -26.25 15.93 -13.85
N LEU A 93 -26.03 14.61 -13.89
CA LEU A 93 -26.84 13.67 -14.67
C LEU A 93 -28.34 13.74 -14.33
N ALA A 94 -28.69 13.86 -13.06
CA ALA A 94 -30.09 14.01 -12.63
C ALA A 94 -30.78 15.27 -13.21
N GLY A 95 -30.01 16.30 -13.56
CA GLY A 95 -30.50 17.53 -14.19
C GLY A 95 -30.38 17.59 -15.71
N LEU A 96 -29.90 16.53 -16.39
CA LEU A 96 -29.73 16.47 -17.85
C LEU A 96 -30.72 15.49 -18.49
N PRO A 97 -31.80 15.97 -19.15
CA PRO A 97 -32.79 15.10 -19.81
C PRO A 97 -32.15 14.18 -20.87
N ALA A 98 -32.42 12.88 -20.78
CA ALA A 98 -31.88 11.88 -21.72
C ALA A 98 -32.32 12.10 -23.18
N ALA A 99 -33.55 12.59 -23.39
CA ALA A 99 -34.11 12.86 -24.71
C ALA A 99 -33.45 14.04 -25.44
N GLU A 100 -32.74 14.94 -24.75
CA GLU A 100 -32.14 16.11 -25.39
C GLU A 100 -30.80 15.77 -26.05
N ALA A 101 -30.77 15.75 -27.38
CA ALA A 101 -29.56 15.44 -28.16
C ALA A 101 -28.41 16.44 -27.93
N ALA A 102 -28.73 17.71 -27.67
CA ALA A 102 -27.73 18.76 -27.44
C ALA A 102 -26.93 18.59 -26.12
N LEU A 103 -27.45 17.80 -25.16
CA LEU A 103 -26.80 17.54 -23.86
C LEU A 103 -26.04 16.21 -23.82
N ARG A 104 -25.96 15.50 -24.95
CA ARG A 104 -25.33 14.17 -25.05
C ARG A 104 -23.85 14.19 -24.71
N GLU A 105 -23.10 15.24 -25.10
CA GLU A 105 -21.69 15.40 -24.72
C GLU A 105 -21.50 15.50 -23.20
N ASP A 106 -22.37 16.23 -22.49
CA ASP A 106 -22.33 16.35 -21.04
C ASP A 106 -22.68 15.02 -20.36
N ARG A 107 -23.72 14.32 -20.83
CA ARG A 107 -24.06 12.99 -20.29
C ARG A 107 -22.93 11.98 -20.52
N PHE A 108 -22.34 11.96 -21.72
CA PHE A 108 -21.14 11.15 -22.02
C PHE A 108 -20.01 11.44 -21.03
N LYS A 109 -19.66 12.72 -20.80
CA LYS A 109 -18.59 13.11 -19.90
C LYS A 109 -18.87 12.76 -18.45
N ALA A 110 -20.10 12.95 -17.98
CA ALA A 110 -20.48 12.57 -16.62
C ALA A 110 -20.41 11.05 -16.40
N HIS A 111 -20.89 10.25 -17.35
CA HIS A 111 -20.78 8.79 -17.30
C HIS A 111 -19.32 8.32 -17.39
N LEU A 112 -18.49 8.93 -18.24
CA LEU A 112 -17.07 8.60 -18.34
C LEU A 112 -16.29 8.97 -17.06
N ASN A 113 -16.60 10.10 -16.43
CA ASN A 113 -16.00 10.49 -15.14
C ASN A 113 -16.35 9.47 -14.05
N LEU A 114 -17.63 9.12 -13.92
CA LEU A 114 -18.09 8.08 -12.99
C LEU A 114 -17.40 6.73 -13.26
N ALA A 115 -17.34 6.31 -14.52
CA ALA A 115 -16.70 5.06 -14.91
C ALA A 115 -15.21 5.02 -14.56
N THR A 116 -14.51 6.14 -14.76
CA THR A 116 -13.09 6.29 -14.41
C THR A 116 -12.88 6.24 -12.89
N ILE A 117 -13.74 6.94 -12.11
CA ILE A 117 -13.67 6.93 -10.65
C ILE A 117 -13.92 5.52 -10.10
N PHE A 118 -14.97 4.84 -10.58
CA PHE A 118 -15.28 3.48 -10.16
C PHE A 118 -14.20 2.47 -10.59
N GLN A 119 -13.60 2.63 -11.78
CA GLN A 119 -12.46 1.81 -12.21
C GLN A 119 -11.24 2.02 -11.31
N TYR A 120 -10.90 3.26 -10.94
CA TYR A 120 -9.75 3.53 -10.05
C TYR A 120 -10.03 3.20 -8.58
N GLY A 121 -11.30 3.22 -8.17
CA GLY A 121 -11.79 2.75 -6.87
C GLY A 121 -12.12 1.24 -6.81
N ILE A 122 -11.83 0.49 -7.89
CA ILE A 122 -12.00 -0.98 -7.98
C ILE A 122 -13.48 -1.46 -7.91
N ASP A 123 -14.45 -0.55 -7.91
CA ASP A 123 -15.86 -0.83 -8.20
C ASP A 123 -16.07 -1.13 -9.69
N TYR A 124 -15.62 -2.30 -10.13
CA TYR A 124 -15.70 -2.70 -11.53
C TYR A 124 -17.14 -2.98 -11.97
N ALA A 125 -18.07 -3.23 -11.04
CA ALA A 125 -19.50 -3.38 -11.34
C ALA A 125 -20.12 -2.02 -11.70
N GLY A 126 -19.93 -1.00 -10.86
CA GLY A 126 -20.35 0.38 -11.13
C GLY A 126 -19.65 0.95 -12.37
N ALA A 127 -18.37 0.65 -12.57
CA ALA A 127 -17.61 1.07 -13.75
C ALA A 127 -18.18 0.47 -15.05
N VAL A 128 -18.56 -0.82 -15.08
CA VAL A 128 -19.19 -1.43 -16.26
C VAL A 128 -20.49 -0.71 -16.61
N VAL A 129 -21.38 -0.46 -15.65
CA VAL A 129 -22.64 0.26 -15.89
C VAL A 129 -22.37 1.66 -16.44
N ALA A 130 -21.44 2.40 -15.82
CA ALA A 130 -21.11 3.77 -16.24
C ALA A 130 -20.46 3.81 -17.63
N PHE A 131 -19.56 2.87 -17.98
CA PHE A 131 -19.01 2.77 -19.33
C PHE A 131 -20.06 2.34 -20.37
N GLN A 132 -21.05 1.51 -20.01
CA GLN A 132 -22.17 1.16 -20.91
C GLN A 132 -23.00 2.40 -21.24
N SER A 133 -23.35 3.22 -20.24
CA SER A 133 -24.03 4.51 -20.47
C SER A 133 -23.18 5.48 -21.29
N ALA A 134 -21.86 5.55 -21.04
CA ALA A 134 -20.95 6.34 -21.87
C ALA A 134 -20.91 5.86 -23.33
N GLU A 135 -20.89 4.54 -23.59
CA GLU A 135 -20.93 4.02 -24.96
C GLU A 135 -22.23 4.40 -25.71
N GLN A 136 -23.37 4.46 -25.00
CA GLN A 136 -24.67 4.85 -25.56
C GLN A 136 -24.75 6.34 -25.89
N GLU A 137 -24.09 7.19 -25.11
CA GLU A 137 -24.05 8.65 -25.32
C GLU A 137 -22.87 9.11 -26.19
N ALA A 138 -21.92 8.24 -26.54
CA ALA A 138 -20.79 8.58 -27.40
C ALA A 138 -21.25 9.08 -28.79
N GLN A 139 -20.76 10.25 -29.22
CA GLN A 139 -21.10 10.85 -30.52
C GLN A 139 -20.07 10.49 -31.59
N THR A 140 -18.81 10.33 -31.19
CA THR A 140 -17.68 10.07 -32.08
C THR A 140 -17.16 8.63 -31.95
N PRO A 141 -16.50 8.09 -33.00
CA PRO A 141 -15.80 6.81 -32.90
C PRO A 141 -14.76 6.77 -31.78
N GLY A 142 -14.05 7.89 -31.53
CA GLY A 142 -13.05 7.98 -30.47
C GLY A 142 -13.64 7.84 -29.06
N GLU A 143 -14.74 8.53 -28.78
CA GLU A 143 -15.49 8.40 -27.53
C GLU A 143 -16.01 6.97 -27.32
N LYS A 144 -16.56 6.38 -28.38
CA LYS A 144 -17.11 5.02 -28.35
C LYS A 144 -16.02 3.97 -28.13
N LEU A 145 -14.85 4.11 -28.79
CA LEU A 145 -13.68 3.27 -28.52
C LEU A 145 -13.16 3.47 -27.09
N GLY A 146 -13.14 4.71 -26.57
CA GLY A 146 -12.77 4.99 -25.18
C GLY A 146 -13.65 4.22 -24.18
N ALA A 147 -14.97 4.30 -24.34
CA ALA A 147 -15.93 3.58 -23.50
C ALA A 147 -15.80 2.04 -23.65
N LEU A 148 -15.70 1.53 -24.89
CA LEU A 148 -15.52 0.10 -25.16
C LEU A 148 -14.21 -0.46 -24.57
N ARG A 149 -13.11 0.29 -24.60
CA ARG A 149 -11.85 -0.12 -23.96
C ARG A 149 -12.02 -0.23 -22.43
N GLY A 150 -12.70 0.75 -21.82
CA GLY A 150 -13.07 0.70 -20.40
C GLY A 150 -13.90 -0.54 -20.06
N LEU A 151 -14.94 -0.84 -20.86
CA LEU A 151 -15.76 -2.05 -20.71
C LEU A 151 -14.94 -3.34 -20.78
N ILE A 152 -14.03 -3.48 -21.76
CA ILE A 152 -13.20 -4.69 -21.86
C ILE A 152 -12.35 -4.86 -20.58
N GLN A 153 -11.74 -3.78 -20.10
CA GLN A 153 -10.88 -3.79 -18.92
C GLN A 153 -11.64 -4.16 -17.63
N THR A 154 -12.80 -3.55 -17.39
CA THR A 154 -13.56 -3.77 -16.14
C THR A 154 -14.41 -5.03 -16.20
N ALA A 155 -15.12 -5.27 -17.30
CA ALA A 155 -15.97 -6.46 -17.44
C ALA A 155 -15.15 -7.76 -17.47
N THR A 156 -13.86 -7.75 -17.83
CA THR A 156 -12.99 -8.95 -17.73
C THR A 156 -13.04 -9.64 -16.35
N PHE A 157 -13.28 -8.87 -15.28
CA PHE A 157 -13.30 -9.38 -13.90
C PHE A 157 -14.69 -9.43 -13.26
N THR A 158 -15.75 -9.03 -13.98
CA THR A 158 -17.14 -9.04 -13.47
C THR A 158 -18.09 -9.81 -14.40
N ASP A 159 -18.01 -9.59 -15.71
CA ASP A 159 -18.71 -10.34 -16.75
C ASP A 159 -17.80 -10.55 -18.00
N PRO A 160 -17.03 -11.66 -18.04
CA PRO A 160 -16.14 -11.96 -19.17
C PRO A 160 -16.87 -12.18 -20.52
N ALA A 161 -18.20 -12.32 -20.53
CA ALA A 161 -18.99 -12.40 -21.76
C ALA A 161 -19.33 -10.99 -22.27
N ALA A 162 -19.75 -10.07 -21.40
CA ALA A 162 -19.90 -8.65 -21.75
C ALA A 162 -18.57 -8.04 -22.22
N ALA A 163 -17.44 -8.41 -21.61
CA ALA A 163 -16.10 -8.01 -22.06
C ALA A 163 -15.81 -8.48 -23.49
N ALA A 164 -16.15 -9.73 -23.82
CA ALA A 164 -15.98 -10.27 -25.18
C ALA A 164 -16.92 -9.60 -26.19
N ALA A 165 -18.16 -9.28 -25.80
CA ALA A 165 -19.10 -8.53 -26.63
C ALA A 165 -18.68 -7.07 -26.84
N ALA A 166 -18.03 -6.44 -25.87
CA ALA A 166 -17.40 -5.13 -26.03
C ALA A 166 -16.19 -5.20 -26.98
N ALA A 167 -15.34 -6.23 -26.85
CA ALA A 167 -14.21 -6.46 -27.77
C ALA A 167 -14.66 -6.64 -29.22
N ALA A 168 -15.70 -7.44 -29.47
CA ALA A 168 -16.25 -7.62 -30.82
C ALA A 168 -16.81 -6.33 -31.43
N ARG A 169 -17.49 -5.50 -30.62
CA ARG A 169 -17.99 -4.18 -31.05
C ARG A 169 -16.85 -3.19 -31.31
N ALA A 170 -15.76 -3.27 -30.54
CA ALA A 170 -14.56 -2.48 -30.78
C ALA A 170 -13.86 -2.91 -32.08
N ASP A 171 -13.64 -4.20 -32.30
CA ASP A 171 -13.04 -4.72 -33.53
C ASP A 171 -13.85 -4.30 -34.79
N ALA A 172 -15.18 -4.36 -34.72
CA ALA A 172 -16.06 -3.89 -35.79
C ALA A 172 -15.98 -2.38 -36.05
N LEU A 173 -15.81 -1.56 -35.00
CA LEU A 173 -15.63 -0.11 -35.14
C LEU A 173 -14.23 0.24 -35.67
N ILE A 174 -13.19 -0.43 -35.18
CA ILE A 174 -11.80 -0.29 -35.65
C ILE A 174 -11.69 -0.62 -37.14
N ALA A 175 -12.46 -1.61 -37.65
CA ALA A 175 -12.49 -1.94 -39.07
C ALA A 175 -13.08 -0.82 -39.97
N THR A 176 -13.80 0.15 -39.41
CA THR A 176 -14.46 1.25 -40.16
C THR A 176 -13.79 2.62 -39.98
N VAL A 177 -12.82 2.74 -39.07
CA VAL A 177 -12.15 4.02 -38.76
C VAL A 177 -10.63 3.88 -38.74
N LYS A 178 -9.92 4.93 -39.16
CA LYS A 178 -8.46 4.96 -39.07
C LYS A 178 -8.02 5.13 -37.61
N VAL A 179 -7.54 4.05 -37.01
CA VAL A 179 -6.85 4.08 -35.70
C VAL A 179 -5.33 4.18 -35.89
N ASP A 180 -4.65 4.79 -34.93
CA ASP A 180 -3.19 4.71 -34.84
C ASP A 180 -2.73 3.39 -34.18
N ALA A 181 -1.43 3.10 -34.27
CA ALA A 181 -0.85 1.86 -33.77
C ALA A 181 -0.88 1.76 -32.23
N ALA A 182 -0.84 2.88 -31.49
CA ALA A 182 -0.90 2.87 -30.03
C ALA A 182 -2.32 2.53 -29.54
N LEU A 183 -3.35 3.11 -30.16
CA LEU A 183 -4.74 2.76 -29.86
C LEU A 183 -5.05 1.30 -30.22
N ALA A 184 -4.55 0.82 -31.37
CA ALA A 184 -4.68 -0.59 -31.75
C ALA A 184 -3.96 -1.53 -30.75
N ALA A 185 -2.77 -1.14 -30.26
CA ALA A 185 -2.03 -1.88 -29.23
C ALA A 185 -2.77 -1.91 -27.88
N ASP A 186 -3.40 -0.81 -27.46
CA ASP A 186 -4.22 -0.75 -26.25
C ASP A 186 -5.37 -1.77 -26.30
N PHE A 187 -6.06 -1.90 -27.44
CA PHE A 187 -7.11 -2.90 -27.63
C PHE A 187 -6.59 -4.34 -27.69
N ALA A 188 -5.49 -4.59 -28.39
CA ALA A 188 -4.85 -5.91 -28.39
C ALA A 188 -4.38 -6.31 -26.98
N SER A 189 -3.87 -5.36 -26.20
CA SER A 189 -3.48 -5.56 -24.80
C SER A 189 -4.68 -5.87 -23.90
N ALA A 190 -5.80 -5.15 -24.06
CA ALA A 190 -7.04 -5.43 -23.33
C ALA A 190 -7.64 -6.81 -23.69
N LYS A 191 -7.64 -7.18 -24.98
CA LYS A 191 -8.06 -8.52 -25.44
C LYS A 191 -7.14 -9.63 -24.93
N ALA A 192 -5.84 -9.38 -24.81
CA ALA A 192 -4.89 -10.32 -24.20
C ALA A 192 -5.19 -10.56 -22.71
N VAL A 193 -5.49 -9.51 -21.94
CA VAL A 193 -5.90 -9.61 -20.52
C VAL A 193 -7.22 -10.37 -20.37
N LEU A 194 -8.20 -10.12 -21.25
CA LEU A 194 -9.44 -10.89 -21.29
C LEU A 194 -9.17 -12.39 -21.57
N ALA A 195 -8.34 -12.69 -22.57
CA ALA A 195 -7.99 -14.07 -22.92
C ALA A 195 -7.24 -14.79 -21.78
N LEU A 196 -6.28 -14.11 -21.12
CA LEU A 196 -5.56 -14.62 -19.95
C LEU A 196 -6.52 -15.07 -18.84
N ASN A 197 -7.47 -14.21 -18.46
CA ASN A 197 -8.41 -14.48 -17.36
C ASN A 197 -9.56 -15.42 -17.77
N ARG A 198 -9.66 -15.79 -19.05
CA ARG A 198 -10.53 -16.86 -19.56
C ARG A 198 -9.79 -18.20 -19.77
N GLY A 199 -8.49 -18.27 -19.50
CA GLY A 199 -7.66 -19.45 -19.74
C GLY A 199 -7.30 -19.71 -21.21
N ASP A 200 -7.64 -18.79 -22.12
CA ASP A 200 -7.30 -18.88 -23.55
C ASP A 200 -5.86 -18.41 -23.79
N LEU A 201 -4.91 -19.22 -23.34
CA LEU A 201 -3.47 -18.95 -23.43
C LEU A 201 -2.95 -18.76 -24.88
N PRO A 202 -3.43 -19.52 -25.89
CA PRO A 202 -3.06 -19.26 -27.29
C PRO A 202 -3.46 -17.86 -27.75
N ARG A 203 -4.72 -17.44 -27.50
CA ARG A 203 -5.18 -16.10 -27.88
C ARG A 203 -4.51 -15.00 -27.06
N ALA A 204 -4.32 -15.22 -25.75
CA ALA A 204 -3.58 -14.31 -24.89
C ALA A 204 -2.17 -14.04 -25.42
N THR A 205 -1.47 -15.08 -25.86
CA THR A 205 -0.14 -14.97 -26.47
C THR A 205 -0.19 -14.22 -27.80
N ALA A 206 -1.15 -14.53 -28.68
CA ALA A 206 -1.29 -13.88 -29.98
C ALA A 206 -1.62 -12.38 -29.87
N GLU A 207 -2.59 -12.00 -29.03
CA GLU A 207 -3.03 -10.61 -28.83
C GLU A 207 -1.94 -9.78 -28.11
N SER A 208 -1.26 -10.35 -27.10
CA SER A 208 -0.16 -9.64 -26.40
C SER A 208 1.08 -9.45 -27.28
N MET A 209 1.46 -10.45 -28.09
CA MET A 209 2.52 -10.29 -29.09
C MET A 209 2.13 -9.28 -30.18
N THR A 210 0.85 -9.19 -30.54
CA THR A 210 0.33 -8.18 -31.48
C THR A 210 0.46 -6.78 -30.89
N ALA A 211 0.08 -6.56 -29.62
CA ALA A 211 0.28 -5.29 -28.93
C ALA A 211 1.76 -4.86 -28.92
N VAL A 212 2.67 -5.77 -28.55
CA VAL A 212 4.12 -5.50 -28.57
C VAL A 212 4.63 -5.17 -29.97
N LYS A 213 4.14 -5.85 -31.01
CA LYS A 213 4.51 -5.55 -32.41
C LYS A 213 4.04 -4.15 -32.83
N MET A 214 2.82 -3.77 -32.46
CA MET A 214 2.25 -2.45 -32.78
C MET A 214 2.98 -1.29 -32.09
N LEU A 215 3.57 -1.54 -30.91
CA LEU A 215 4.42 -0.59 -30.18
C LEU A 215 5.90 -0.58 -30.65
N GLY A 216 6.24 -1.30 -31.73
CA GLY A 216 7.60 -1.31 -32.30
C GLY A 216 8.50 -2.47 -31.85
N GLY A 217 7.97 -3.43 -31.07
CA GLY A 217 8.65 -4.67 -30.73
C GLY A 217 9.47 -4.63 -29.44
N LEU A 218 10.53 -5.44 -29.38
CA LEU A 218 11.44 -5.50 -28.23
C LEU A 218 12.65 -4.58 -28.47
N THR A 219 12.50 -3.30 -28.12
CA THR A 219 13.53 -2.27 -28.26
C THR A 219 14.16 -1.89 -26.91
N SER A 220 15.36 -1.30 -26.92
CA SER A 220 16.06 -0.84 -25.71
C SER A 220 15.51 0.46 -25.11
N LYS A 221 14.53 1.10 -25.76
CA LYS A 221 13.76 2.22 -25.24
C LYS A 221 12.35 1.73 -24.91
N THR A 222 11.77 2.20 -23.82
CA THR A 222 10.46 1.78 -23.33
C THR A 222 9.69 2.95 -22.77
N ASP A 223 8.42 3.08 -23.13
CA ASP A 223 7.45 3.84 -22.34
C ASP A 223 6.63 2.93 -21.41
N THR A 224 5.60 3.47 -20.78
CA THR A 224 4.69 2.73 -19.89
C THR A 224 3.77 1.74 -20.63
N ARG A 225 3.42 2.00 -21.89
CA ARG A 225 2.65 1.06 -22.73
C ARG A 225 3.50 -0.12 -23.15
N ASP A 226 4.75 0.13 -23.54
CA ASP A 226 5.76 -0.91 -23.80
C ASP A 226 5.85 -1.87 -22.62
N VAL A 227 6.06 -1.35 -21.40
CA VAL A 227 6.16 -2.14 -20.17
C VAL A 227 4.90 -2.99 -19.96
N ALA A 228 3.71 -2.40 -20.10
CA ALA A 228 2.45 -3.11 -19.90
C ALA A 228 2.24 -4.23 -20.95
N ALA A 229 2.47 -3.95 -22.24
CA ALA A 229 2.31 -4.92 -23.32
C ALA A 229 3.34 -6.06 -23.25
N ARG A 230 4.62 -5.73 -23.02
CA ARG A 230 5.71 -6.71 -22.88
C ARG A 230 5.52 -7.58 -21.62
N SER A 231 5.01 -7.00 -20.53
CA SER A 231 4.64 -7.75 -19.32
C SER A 231 3.43 -8.67 -19.52
N ASN A 232 2.40 -8.23 -20.27
CA ASN A 232 1.25 -9.08 -20.62
C ASN A 232 1.71 -10.29 -21.47
N ALA A 233 2.59 -10.06 -22.44
CA ALA A 233 3.21 -11.12 -23.22
C ALA A 233 4.07 -12.06 -22.35
N ALA A 234 4.86 -11.52 -21.41
CA ALA A 234 5.65 -12.35 -20.48
C ALA A 234 4.76 -13.30 -19.66
N ILE A 235 3.64 -12.81 -19.11
CA ILE A 235 2.67 -13.63 -18.35
C ILE A 235 2.05 -14.71 -19.26
N ALA A 236 1.56 -14.34 -20.45
CA ALA A 236 0.97 -15.30 -21.39
C ALA A 236 1.95 -16.40 -21.83
N LEU A 237 3.19 -16.01 -22.14
CA LEU A 237 4.27 -16.94 -22.49
C LEU A 237 4.63 -17.86 -21.32
N LEU A 238 4.69 -17.35 -20.09
CA LEU A 238 5.03 -18.14 -18.90
C LEU A 238 3.96 -19.20 -18.62
N LEU A 239 2.69 -18.81 -18.60
CA LEU A 239 1.56 -19.71 -18.39
C LEU A 239 1.44 -20.74 -19.52
N SER A 240 1.86 -20.38 -20.74
CA SER A 240 2.00 -21.30 -21.89
C SER A 240 3.26 -22.18 -21.83
N GLY A 241 3.99 -22.23 -20.71
CA GLY A 241 5.21 -23.03 -20.52
C GLY A 241 6.47 -22.49 -21.21
N ARG A 242 6.40 -21.37 -21.94
CA ARG A 242 7.50 -20.78 -22.71
C ARG A 242 8.40 -19.89 -21.85
N LYS A 243 8.90 -20.45 -20.73
CA LYS A 243 9.64 -19.75 -19.65
C LYS A 243 10.74 -18.81 -20.16
N GLU A 244 11.56 -19.27 -21.11
CA GLU A 244 12.69 -18.45 -21.61
C GLU A 244 12.23 -17.27 -22.48
N SER A 245 11.16 -17.45 -23.26
CA SER A 245 10.52 -16.32 -23.96
C SER A 245 9.91 -15.34 -22.94
N ALA A 246 9.29 -15.82 -21.87
CA ALA A 246 8.75 -14.97 -20.81
C ALA A 246 9.83 -14.13 -20.11
N ARG A 247 10.96 -14.74 -19.72
CA ARG A 247 12.13 -14.03 -19.16
C ARG A 247 12.65 -12.96 -20.11
N ARG A 248 12.83 -13.28 -21.40
CA ARG A 248 13.23 -12.30 -22.42
C ARG A 248 12.27 -11.11 -22.49
N TYR A 249 10.96 -11.34 -22.53
CA TYR A 249 9.99 -10.24 -22.59
C TYR A 249 9.98 -9.41 -21.30
N MET A 250 10.10 -10.04 -20.12
CA MET A 250 10.18 -9.35 -18.83
C MET A 250 11.46 -8.50 -18.72
N ALA A 251 12.62 -9.01 -19.16
CA ALA A 251 13.89 -8.28 -19.13
C ALA A 251 13.87 -7.02 -19.99
N MET A 252 13.06 -7.02 -21.06
CA MET A 252 12.82 -5.89 -21.95
C MET A 252 11.76 -4.90 -21.43
N THR A 253 11.31 -5.04 -20.17
CA THR A 253 10.51 -4.01 -19.47
C THR A 253 11.35 -3.12 -18.56
N GLY A 254 12.56 -3.54 -18.19
CA GLY A 254 13.34 -2.90 -17.12
C GLY A 254 12.87 -3.25 -15.70
N ALA A 255 11.79 -4.01 -15.51
CA ALA A 255 11.39 -4.51 -14.19
C ALA A 255 12.51 -5.37 -13.60
N GLY A 256 12.89 -5.09 -12.35
CA GLY A 256 14.03 -5.72 -11.71
C GLY A 256 15.40 -5.32 -12.29
N ARG A 257 15.51 -4.22 -13.04
CA ARG A 257 16.79 -3.63 -13.44
C ARG A 257 16.84 -2.20 -12.94
N VAL A 258 17.64 -1.95 -11.90
CA VAL A 258 17.73 -0.63 -11.26
C VAL A 258 19.14 -0.06 -11.46
N PRO A 259 19.38 0.79 -12.48
CA PRO A 259 20.72 1.34 -12.75
C PRO A 259 21.23 2.24 -11.61
N SER A 260 20.33 2.84 -10.84
CA SER A 260 20.59 3.59 -9.62
C SER A 260 19.30 3.72 -8.79
N GLY A 261 19.43 3.75 -7.46
CA GLY A 261 18.30 3.72 -6.52
C GLY A 261 17.86 2.30 -6.17
N SER A 262 16.63 2.13 -5.71
CA SER A 262 16.01 0.84 -5.42
C SER A 262 14.51 0.86 -5.71
N PHE A 263 13.90 -0.31 -5.91
CA PHE A 263 12.44 -0.50 -5.84
C PHE A 263 12.14 -1.46 -4.69
N ASP A 264 12.37 -1.00 -3.46
CA ASP A 264 12.15 -1.78 -2.25
C ASP A 264 10.64 -1.90 -1.92
N MET A 265 10.29 -2.88 -1.10
CA MET A 265 8.94 -3.00 -0.53
C MET A 265 8.56 -1.74 0.25
N GLY A 266 7.31 -1.30 0.09
CA GLY A 266 6.74 -0.19 0.83
C GLY A 266 6.65 -0.45 2.32
N ALA A 267 6.63 0.66 3.06
CA ALA A 267 6.44 0.71 4.50
C ALA A 267 5.21 -0.10 4.96
N ALA A 268 4.07 0.04 4.27
CA ALA A 268 2.91 -0.82 4.44
C ALA A 268 2.58 -1.53 3.12
N MET A 269 2.81 -2.85 3.10
CA MET A 269 2.55 -3.72 1.95
C MET A 269 1.96 -5.07 2.40
N THR A 270 0.85 -5.02 3.12
CA THR A 270 0.18 -6.23 3.63
C THR A 270 -0.67 -6.87 2.52
N PRO A 271 -0.48 -8.16 2.18
CA PRO A 271 -1.43 -8.90 1.34
C PRO A 271 -2.73 -9.19 2.10
N PRO A 272 -3.87 -9.40 1.41
CA PRO A 272 -5.13 -9.69 2.08
C PRO A 272 -5.11 -11.08 2.72
N ASP A 273 -5.79 -11.27 3.84
CA ASP A 273 -5.90 -12.59 4.47
C ASP A 273 -6.71 -13.58 3.63
N CYS A 274 -6.40 -14.87 3.80
CA CYS A 274 -7.17 -15.95 3.19
C CYS A 274 -8.55 -16.06 3.85
N GLY A 275 -9.58 -16.35 3.07
CA GLY A 275 -10.98 -16.26 3.47
C GLY A 275 -11.61 -14.92 3.08
N GLY A 276 -12.29 -14.27 4.02
CA GLY A 276 -13.05 -13.04 3.79
C GLY A 276 -14.21 -13.18 2.79
N GLU A 277 -14.82 -12.07 2.40
CA GLU A 277 -15.97 -12.02 1.48
C GLU A 277 -15.66 -12.59 0.08
N ALA A 278 -14.40 -12.44 -0.36
CA ALA A 278 -13.92 -12.99 -1.61
C ALA A 278 -13.66 -14.52 -1.55
N GLY A 279 -13.59 -15.11 -0.35
CA GLY A 279 -13.33 -16.53 -0.15
C GLY A 279 -11.93 -16.96 -0.63
N LEU A 280 -10.92 -16.11 -0.41
CA LEU A 280 -9.54 -16.30 -0.92
C LEU A 280 -8.92 -17.59 -0.39
N LYS A 281 -8.43 -18.44 -1.29
CA LYS A 281 -7.78 -19.72 -0.94
C LYS A 281 -6.26 -19.55 -0.94
N PRO A 282 -5.51 -20.33 -0.14
CA PRO A 282 -4.04 -20.27 -0.13
C PRO A 282 -3.34 -20.51 -1.48
N ALA A 283 -4.02 -21.18 -2.41
CA ALA A 283 -3.56 -21.43 -3.78
C ALA A 283 -3.93 -20.31 -4.78
N ASP A 284 -4.87 -19.42 -4.43
CA ASP A 284 -5.23 -18.29 -5.27
C ASP A 284 -4.05 -17.31 -5.37
N MET A 285 -3.74 -16.92 -6.60
CA MET A 285 -2.81 -15.82 -6.85
C MET A 285 -3.39 -14.83 -7.86
N ALA A 286 -2.91 -13.59 -7.79
CA ALA A 286 -3.12 -12.57 -8.80
C ALA A 286 -1.81 -11.86 -9.15
N VAL A 287 -1.76 -11.30 -10.36
CA VAL A 287 -0.79 -10.25 -10.72
C VAL A 287 -1.54 -8.94 -10.77
N VAL A 288 -1.15 -8.00 -9.90
CA VAL A 288 -1.72 -6.65 -9.86
C VAL A 288 -0.67 -5.66 -10.37
N GLN A 289 -1.11 -4.76 -11.24
CA GLN A 289 -0.35 -3.61 -11.68
C GLN A 289 -0.78 -2.37 -10.89
N PHE A 290 0.16 -1.55 -10.45
CA PHE A 290 -0.13 -0.32 -9.74
C PHE A 290 0.86 0.80 -10.09
N SER A 291 0.54 2.02 -9.64
CA SER A 291 1.41 3.19 -9.75
C SER A 291 1.51 3.92 -8.40
N VAL A 292 2.72 4.31 -8.01
CA VAL A 292 3.00 5.00 -6.73
C VAL A 292 3.13 6.52 -6.96
N ALA A 293 2.41 7.29 -6.17
CA ALA A 293 2.42 8.75 -6.15
C ALA A 293 3.71 9.32 -5.52
N ASP A 294 3.93 10.64 -5.64
CA ASP A 294 5.05 11.32 -4.98
C ASP A 294 4.88 11.43 -3.45
N ASP A 295 3.66 11.27 -2.92
CA ASP A 295 3.38 11.20 -1.47
C ASP A 295 3.45 9.76 -0.89
N GLY A 296 3.70 8.76 -1.74
CA GLY A 296 3.77 7.36 -1.35
C GLY A 296 2.45 6.60 -1.34
N THR A 297 1.34 7.21 -1.74
CA THR A 297 0.06 6.50 -1.97
C THR A 297 0.06 5.73 -3.29
N VAL A 298 -0.90 4.81 -3.47
CA VAL A 298 -1.17 4.15 -4.76
C VAL A 298 -2.23 4.93 -5.53
N LEU A 299 -1.86 5.48 -6.68
CA LEU A 299 -2.75 6.27 -7.55
C LEU A 299 -3.88 5.42 -8.15
N VAL A 300 -3.49 4.22 -8.60
CA VAL A 300 -4.34 3.23 -9.26
C VAL A 300 -3.76 1.85 -9.03
N ALA A 301 -4.61 0.87 -8.75
CA ALA A 301 -4.29 -0.56 -8.79
C ALA A 301 -5.29 -1.27 -9.70
N ALA A 302 -4.80 -2.18 -10.55
CA ALA A 302 -5.60 -2.92 -11.51
C ALA A 302 -5.14 -4.39 -11.58
N PRO A 303 -6.05 -5.37 -11.51
CA PRO A 303 -5.71 -6.76 -11.76
C PRO A 303 -5.35 -6.96 -13.24
N ILE A 304 -4.33 -7.78 -13.49
CA ILE A 304 -3.90 -8.19 -14.84
C ILE A 304 -4.22 -9.67 -15.07
N TYR A 305 -4.04 -10.50 -14.05
CA TYR A 305 -4.29 -11.94 -14.09
C TYR A 305 -4.70 -12.43 -12.71
N ALA A 306 -5.63 -13.38 -12.61
CA ALA A 306 -5.85 -14.16 -11.40
C ALA A 306 -6.28 -15.60 -11.71
N ALA A 307 -5.71 -16.57 -10.99
CA ALA A 307 -6.09 -17.98 -11.15
C ALA A 307 -7.46 -18.31 -10.51
N GLY A 308 -7.87 -17.55 -9.48
CA GLY A 308 -9.16 -17.71 -8.79
C GLY A 308 -10.33 -16.94 -9.43
N GLY A 309 -10.15 -16.36 -10.61
CA GLY A 309 -11.18 -15.60 -11.32
C GLY A 309 -11.41 -14.17 -10.81
N GLY A 310 -12.47 -13.53 -11.31
CA GLY A 310 -12.70 -12.09 -11.18
C GLY A 310 -12.76 -11.54 -9.75
N ARG A 311 -13.57 -12.15 -8.88
CA ARG A 311 -13.71 -11.72 -7.46
C ARG A 311 -12.38 -11.80 -6.70
N VAL A 312 -11.58 -12.82 -6.97
CA VAL A 312 -10.23 -12.99 -6.41
C VAL A 312 -9.30 -11.89 -6.91
N ALA A 313 -9.34 -11.58 -8.21
CA ALA A 313 -8.55 -10.51 -8.82
C ALA A 313 -8.83 -9.14 -8.19
N LEU A 314 -10.11 -8.81 -7.98
CA LEU A 314 -10.53 -7.53 -7.39
C LEU A 314 -10.12 -7.43 -5.90
N ALA A 315 -10.24 -8.49 -5.12
CA ALA A 315 -9.80 -8.50 -3.72
C ALA A 315 -8.29 -8.26 -3.58
N PHE A 316 -7.45 -8.85 -4.44
CA PHE A 316 -6.02 -8.56 -4.47
C PHE A 316 -5.70 -7.14 -4.92
N ALA A 317 -6.43 -6.59 -5.90
CA ALA A 317 -6.29 -5.20 -6.30
C ALA A 317 -6.66 -4.23 -5.16
N GLN A 318 -7.71 -4.53 -4.39
CA GLN A 318 -8.17 -3.73 -3.24
C GLN A 318 -7.21 -3.78 -2.04
N ALA A 319 -6.43 -4.85 -1.90
CA ALA A 319 -5.30 -4.86 -0.98
C ALA A 319 -4.16 -3.97 -1.48
N ALA A 320 -3.82 -4.07 -2.77
CA ALA A 320 -2.72 -3.31 -3.37
C ALA A 320 -2.99 -1.79 -3.42
N SER A 321 -4.23 -1.34 -3.57
CA SER A 321 -4.59 0.10 -3.52
C SER A 321 -4.37 0.74 -2.14
N ARG A 322 -4.25 -0.08 -1.08
CA ARG A 322 -4.01 0.36 0.30
C ARG A 322 -2.53 0.36 0.68
N TRP A 323 -1.65 -0.10 -0.20
CA TRP A 323 -0.22 -0.06 0.04
C TRP A 323 0.32 1.37 0.10
N SER A 324 1.41 1.56 0.85
CA SER A 324 2.07 2.84 0.98
C SER A 324 3.58 2.76 1.19
N TRP A 325 4.25 3.81 0.77
CA TRP A 325 5.69 4.05 0.89
C TRP A 325 5.94 5.33 1.70
N SER A 326 7.08 5.43 2.39
CA SER A 326 7.50 6.72 2.97
C SER A 326 7.98 7.67 1.87
N ALA A 327 7.97 8.98 2.14
CA ALA A 327 8.46 9.99 1.19
C ALA A 327 9.94 9.78 0.82
N GLU A 328 10.75 9.28 1.77
CA GLU A 328 12.16 8.92 1.56
C GLU A 328 12.30 7.72 0.61
N GLN A 329 11.45 6.69 0.75
CA GLN A 329 11.42 5.55 -0.16
C GLN A 329 11.06 6.00 -1.59
N VAL A 330 10.01 6.82 -1.74
CA VAL A 330 9.56 7.33 -3.05
C VAL A 330 10.64 8.17 -3.73
N LYS A 331 11.38 8.99 -2.95
CA LYS A 331 12.49 9.80 -3.43
C LYS A 331 13.68 8.96 -3.93
N ALA A 332 13.90 7.77 -3.36
CA ALA A 332 14.93 6.82 -3.80
C ALA A 332 14.51 6.01 -5.05
N MET A 333 13.21 5.98 -5.39
CA MET A 333 12.67 5.23 -6.52
C MET A 333 12.70 6.03 -7.83
N PRO A 334 13.33 5.51 -8.90
CA PRO A 334 13.23 6.08 -10.24
C PRO A 334 11.76 6.23 -10.68
N PRO A 335 11.30 7.42 -11.13
CA PRO A 335 9.90 7.65 -11.46
C PRO A 335 9.32 6.63 -12.45
N PHE A 336 10.09 6.22 -13.46
CA PHE A 336 9.68 5.22 -14.43
C PHE A 336 9.29 3.87 -13.79
N LEU A 337 10.01 3.43 -12.75
CA LEU A 337 9.72 2.18 -12.06
C LEU A 337 8.51 2.29 -11.10
N ARG A 338 8.14 3.51 -10.69
CA ARG A 338 6.94 3.78 -9.89
C ARG A 338 5.65 3.74 -10.71
N TYR A 339 5.71 3.88 -12.04
CA TYR A 339 4.54 3.85 -12.91
C TYR A 339 4.45 2.51 -13.67
N ASN A 340 3.46 1.68 -13.32
CA ASN A 340 3.27 0.29 -13.80
C ASN A 340 4.17 -0.76 -13.13
N ALA A 341 4.46 -0.60 -11.84
CA ALA A 341 4.96 -1.72 -11.04
C ALA A 341 3.96 -2.88 -11.08
N ARG A 342 4.46 -4.12 -11.13
CA ARG A 342 3.64 -5.34 -11.09
C ARG A 342 4.16 -6.28 -10.02
N VAL A 343 3.26 -6.78 -9.18
CA VAL A 343 3.57 -7.74 -8.11
C VAL A 343 2.68 -8.96 -8.29
N GLU A 344 3.23 -10.14 -8.03
CA GLU A 344 2.46 -11.37 -7.82
C GLU A 344 2.05 -11.44 -6.34
N LEU A 345 0.75 -11.63 -6.06
CA LEU A 345 0.18 -11.71 -4.72
C LEU A 345 -0.48 -13.07 -4.48
N ARG A 346 -0.39 -13.57 -3.25
CA ARG A 346 -1.26 -14.61 -2.67
C ARG A 346 -1.80 -14.11 -1.34
N CYS A 347 -2.92 -14.69 -0.88
CA CYS A 347 -3.50 -14.30 0.40
C CYS A 347 -2.60 -14.74 1.57
N ASN A 348 -2.66 -14.01 2.68
CA ASN A 348 -1.94 -14.28 3.92
C ASN A 348 -2.65 -15.34 4.78
N MET A 349 -1.91 -16.27 5.40
CA MET A 349 -2.43 -17.20 6.43
C MET A 349 -1.89 -16.90 7.84
N ALA A 350 -1.22 -15.76 8.04
CA ALA A 350 -0.70 -15.41 9.36
C ALA A 350 -1.86 -15.02 10.27
N PHE A 351 -1.94 -15.69 11.42
CA PHE A 351 -2.75 -15.24 12.53
C PHE A 351 -1.98 -14.16 13.30
N GLU A 352 -2.69 -13.16 13.81
CA GLU A 352 -2.09 -12.14 14.68
C GLU A 352 -1.45 -12.78 15.92
N ARG A 353 -0.28 -12.27 16.28
CA ARG A 353 0.52 -12.70 17.43
C ARG A 353 0.97 -11.45 18.18
N PRO A 354 0.15 -10.90 19.09
CA PRO A 354 0.49 -9.67 19.79
C PRO A 354 1.87 -9.75 20.44
N SER A 355 2.73 -8.82 20.09
CA SER A 355 4.06 -8.68 20.67
C SER A 355 3.98 -8.12 22.10
N VAL A 356 5.08 -8.20 22.87
CA VAL A 356 5.16 -7.54 24.18
C VAL A 356 4.95 -6.04 24.04
N SER A 357 5.45 -5.42 22.97
CA SER A 357 5.25 -3.99 22.68
C SER A 357 3.79 -3.66 22.35
N ASP A 358 3.07 -4.58 21.71
CA ASP A 358 1.66 -4.37 21.33
C ASP A 358 0.78 -4.31 22.59
N GLY A 359 1.08 -5.14 23.59
CA GLY A 359 0.46 -5.07 24.93
C GLY A 359 0.74 -3.75 25.65
N LEU A 360 1.99 -3.27 25.61
CA LEU A 360 2.36 -1.97 26.20
C LEU A 360 1.65 -0.80 25.48
N MET A 361 1.46 -0.88 24.17
CA MET A 361 0.73 0.10 23.37
C MET A 361 -0.79 0.03 23.64
N ALA A 362 -1.34 -1.17 23.85
CA ALA A 362 -2.74 -1.36 24.23
C ALA A 362 -3.06 -0.70 25.58
N ASP A 363 -2.16 -0.79 26.57
CA ASP A 363 -2.29 -0.08 27.85
C ASP A 363 -2.33 1.45 27.66
N LEU A 364 -1.51 2.00 26.74
CA LEU A 364 -1.52 3.43 26.41
C LEU A 364 -2.83 3.84 25.73
N ILE A 365 -3.32 3.05 24.77
CA ILE A 365 -4.59 3.28 24.08
C ILE A 365 -5.76 3.26 25.08
N ALA A 366 -5.83 2.25 25.94
CA ALA A 366 -6.86 2.10 26.97
C ALA A 366 -6.84 3.26 27.98
N TRP A 367 -5.65 3.65 28.46
CA TRP A 367 -5.50 4.78 29.38
C TRP A 367 -5.90 6.11 28.74
N SER A 368 -5.56 6.33 27.47
CA SER A 368 -5.92 7.55 26.74
C SER A 368 -7.44 7.63 26.49
N ALA A 369 -8.06 6.50 26.10
CA ALA A 369 -9.50 6.39 25.92
C ALA A 369 -10.29 6.63 27.22
N ALA A 370 -9.84 6.05 28.35
CA ALA A 370 -10.43 6.25 29.68
C ALA A 370 -10.42 7.72 30.17
N ARG A 371 -9.63 8.59 29.52
CA ARG A 371 -9.51 10.02 29.80
C ARG A 371 -10.25 10.90 28.78
N GLY A 372 -11.08 10.30 27.93
CA GLY A 372 -11.82 11.02 26.88
C GLY A 372 -10.98 11.43 25.68
N ALA A 373 -9.76 10.89 25.54
CA ALA A 373 -8.84 11.15 24.44
C ALA A 373 -8.51 9.84 23.69
N PRO A 374 -9.50 9.20 23.03
CA PRO A 374 -9.26 7.95 22.30
C PRO A 374 -8.23 8.15 21.19
N ILE A 375 -7.35 7.17 21.03
CA ILE A 375 -6.39 7.10 19.93
C ILE A 375 -7.11 6.47 18.74
N ALA A 376 -6.99 7.05 17.55
CA ALA A 376 -7.60 6.51 16.35
C ALA A 376 -6.99 5.15 15.99
N ASP A 377 -7.80 4.30 15.37
CA ASP A 377 -7.34 3.05 14.77
C ASP A 377 -6.33 3.32 13.64
N GLU A 378 -5.55 2.30 13.27
CA GLU A 378 -4.62 2.42 12.16
C GLU A 378 -5.38 2.58 10.84
N PRO A 379 -4.99 3.55 9.98
CA PRO A 379 -5.67 3.81 8.73
C PRO A 379 -5.34 2.73 7.68
N ASP A 380 -6.34 2.35 6.90
CA ASP A 380 -6.21 1.47 5.73
C ASP A 380 -5.03 1.83 4.80
N ASN A 381 -4.76 3.13 4.60
CA ASN A 381 -3.58 3.62 3.88
C ASN A 381 -2.84 4.70 4.72
N PRO A 382 -1.70 4.36 5.34
CA PRO A 382 -0.92 5.30 6.16
C PRO A 382 -0.42 6.57 5.44
N ALA A 383 0.04 6.47 4.18
CA ALA A 383 0.47 7.65 3.42
C ALA A 383 -0.70 8.63 3.17
N GLN A 384 -1.87 8.10 2.80
CA GLN A 384 -3.07 8.91 2.55
C GLN A 384 -3.56 9.62 3.83
N ALA A 385 -3.44 8.97 4.99
CA ALA A 385 -3.86 9.53 6.28
C ALA A 385 -2.88 10.55 6.85
N LEU A 386 -1.59 10.49 6.49
CA LEU A 386 -0.51 11.27 7.09
C LEU A 386 -0.74 12.81 7.08
N PRO A 387 -1.25 13.45 6.00
CA PRO A 387 -1.55 14.89 6.02
C PRO A 387 -2.61 15.26 7.06
N ALA A 388 -3.67 14.45 7.20
CA ALA A 388 -4.74 14.67 8.17
C ALA A 388 -4.25 14.45 9.62
N GLN A 389 -3.42 13.43 9.85
CA GLN A 389 -2.79 13.18 11.16
C GLN A 389 -1.87 14.35 11.57
N ARG A 390 -1.04 14.86 10.65
CA ARG A 390 -0.19 16.04 10.89
C ARG A 390 -1.02 17.31 11.14
N ALA A 391 -2.11 17.52 10.40
CA ALA A 391 -3.02 18.63 10.63
C ALA A 391 -3.73 18.54 11.99
N ALA A 392 -4.16 17.33 12.41
CA ALA A 392 -4.74 17.08 13.73
C ALA A 392 -3.75 17.39 14.86
N LEU A 393 -2.46 17.03 14.71
CA LEU A 393 -1.42 17.40 15.67
C LEU A 393 -1.20 18.91 15.73
N ALA A 394 -1.18 19.59 14.58
CA ALA A 394 -1.05 21.06 14.54
C ALA A 394 -2.24 21.75 15.23
N ALA A 395 -3.47 21.30 14.98
CA ALA A 395 -4.69 21.82 15.61
C ALA A 395 -4.77 21.48 17.12
N ALA A 396 -4.20 20.36 17.56
CA ALA A 396 -4.09 20.05 18.99
C ALA A 396 -3.09 20.99 19.69
N LYS A 397 -1.94 21.27 19.07
CA LYS A 397 -0.94 22.21 19.58
C LYS A 397 -1.47 23.63 19.72
N THR A 398 -2.27 24.13 18.76
CA THR A 398 -2.83 25.50 18.82
C THR A 398 -3.88 25.67 19.92
N ARG A 399 -4.55 24.59 20.36
CA ARG A 399 -5.48 24.62 21.50
C ARG A 399 -4.79 24.75 22.86
N GLY A 400 -3.47 24.60 22.93
CA GLY A 400 -2.69 24.79 24.16
C GLY A 400 -2.87 23.69 25.22
N ASP A 401 -3.58 22.60 24.90
CA ASP A 401 -3.71 21.43 25.77
C ASP A 401 -2.76 20.30 25.31
N PRO A 402 -1.69 19.99 26.09
CA PRO A 402 -0.80 18.89 25.78
C PRO A 402 -1.50 17.52 25.82
N GLY A 403 -2.50 17.32 26.68
CA GLY A 403 -3.26 16.08 26.78
C GLY A 403 -4.04 15.77 25.50
N ALA A 404 -4.73 16.77 24.95
CA ALA A 404 -5.41 16.68 23.66
C ALA A 404 -4.47 16.46 22.45
N SER A 405 -3.15 16.62 22.62
CA SER A 405 -2.15 16.35 21.57
C SER A 405 -1.67 14.91 21.53
N LEU A 406 -1.84 14.13 22.63
CA LEU A 406 -1.32 12.77 22.70
C LEU A 406 -1.89 11.82 21.64
N PRO A 407 -3.21 11.77 21.36
CA PRO A 407 -3.75 10.87 20.33
C PRO A 407 -3.15 11.11 18.94
N ALA A 408 -2.94 12.37 18.58
CA ALA A 408 -2.34 12.76 17.31
C ALA A 408 -0.83 12.45 17.24
N LEU A 409 -0.11 12.53 18.38
CA LEU A 409 1.28 12.07 18.45
C LEU A 409 1.37 10.56 18.26
N VAL A 410 0.55 9.77 18.96
CA VAL A 410 0.59 8.30 18.88
C VAL A 410 0.17 7.80 17.50
N ALA A 411 -0.83 8.42 16.86
CA ALA A 411 -1.22 8.10 15.49
C ALA A 411 -0.06 8.28 14.48
N LEU A 412 0.83 9.26 14.70
CA LEU A 412 2.02 9.46 13.87
C LEU A 412 3.17 8.50 14.25
N ILE A 413 3.37 8.22 15.54
CA ILE A 413 4.40 7.26 16.02
C ILE A 413 4.14 5.84 15.47
N ARG A 414 2.88 5.43 15.40
CA ARG A 414 2.46 4.13 14.83
C ARG A 414 2.48 4.09 13.30
N SER A 415 2.63 5.23 12.62
CA SER A 415 2.53 5.30 11.16
C SER A 415 3.83 4.82 10.50
N PRO A 416 3.83 3.71 9.72
CA PRO A 416 5.05 3.13 9.17
C PRO A 416 5.72 4.01 8.10
N VAL A 417 5.01 5.03 7.60
CA VAL A 417 5.51 6.02 6.63
C VAL A 417 6.18 7.24 7.28
N VAL A 418 6.24 7.29 8.61
CA VAL A 418 6.97 8.33 9.37
C VAL A 418 8.41 7.87 9.60
N SER A 419 9.38 8.78 9.40
CA SER A 419 10.80 8.46 9.55
C SER A 419 11.18 8.15 11.00
N GLY A 420 12.17 7.29 11.23
CA GLY A 420 12.61 6.94 12.59
C GLY A 420 13.05 8.15 13.44
N GLU A 421 13.63 9.18 12.82
CA GLU A 421 14.01 10.42 13.50
C GLU A 421 12.77 11.22 13.95
N GLU A 422 11.78 11.38 13.07
CA GLU A 422 10.50 12.03 13.39
C GLU A 422 9.75 11.24 14.47
N THR A 423 9.64 9.91 14.31
CA THR A 423 9.05 9.00 15.31
C THR A 423 9.71 9.15 16.67
N ALA A 424 11.05 9.21 16.74
CA ALA A 424 11.76 9.38 18.00
C ALA A 424 11.49 10.75 18.67
N ALA A 425 11.37 11.82 17.88
CA ALA A 425 11.04 13.15 18.38
C ALA A 425 9.59 13.25 18.87
N LEU A 426 8.65 12.65 18.14
CA LEU A 426 7.24 12.53 18.53
C LEU A 426 7.09 11.69 19.80
N ALA A 427 7.76 10.54 19.88
CA ALA A 427 7.70 9.63 21.02
C ALA A 427 8.26 10.26 22.31
N ARG A 428 9.38 11.02 22.24
CA ARG A 428 9.86 11.82 23.38
C ARG A 428 8.84 12.85 23.86
N THR A 429 8.12 13.50 22.93
CA THR A 429 7.08 14.48 23.25
C THR A 429 5.87 13.81 23.90
N ALA A 430 5.42 12.69 23.33
CA ALA A 430 4.32 11.88 23.85
C ALA A 430 4.63 11.32 25.25
N LEU A 431 5.86 10.84 25.47
CA LEU A 431 6.32 10.33 26.77
C LEU A 431 6.25 11.41 27.85
N ALA A 432 6.69 12.63 27.57
CA ALA A 432 6.61 13.75 28.51
C ALA A 432 5.15 14.10 28.88
N ILE A 433 4.23 14.03 27.90
CA ILE A 433 2.79 14.24 28.12
C ILE A 433 2.20 13.09 28.95
N ALA A 434 2.55 11.84 28.64
CA ALA A 434 2.10 10.66 29.39
C ALA A 434 2.61 10.69 30.85
N GLN A 435 3.86 11.08 31.07
CA GLN A 435 4.45 11.30 32.39
C GLN A 435 3.71 12.39 33.18
N ALA A 436 3.50 13.57 32.58
CA ALA A 436 2.74 14.66 33.21
C ALA A 436 1.28 14.27 33.51
N GLY A 437 0.66 13.49 32.62
CA GLY A 437 -0.68 12.92 32.80
C GLY A 437 -0.77 11.78 33.83
N LYS A 438 0.36 11.29 34.35
CA LYS A 438 0.49 10.10 35.21
C LYS A 438 -0.07 8.82 34.56
N ALA A 439 0.34 8.57 33.32
CA ALA A 439 0.07 7.30 32.64
C ALA A 439 0.70 6.12 33.38
N PRO A 440 0.14 4.89 33.28
CA PRO A 440 0.76 3.66 33.77
C PRO A 440 2.20 3.51 33.30
N ALA A 441 3.04 2.82 34.09
CA ALA A 441 4.44 2.63 33.74
C ALA A 441 4.61 1.84 32.42
N THR A 442 3.70 0.91 32.11
CA THR A 442 3.64 0.18 30.84
C THR A 442 3.33 1.08 29.64
N ALA A 443 2.35 1.97 29.79
CA ALA A 443 2.00 2.97 28.77
C ALA A 443 3.14 3.99 28.52
N GLN A 444 3.88 4.38 29.57
CA GLN A 444 5.10 5.18 29.42
C GLN A 444 6.22 4.38 28.74
N LEU A 445 6.37 3.10 29.09
CA LEU A 445 7.42 2.22 28.55
C LEU A 445 7.29 2.03 27.04
N ALA A 446 6.07 1.94 26.50
CA ALA A 446 5.84 1.90 25.05
C ALA A 446 6.53 3.09 24.33
N LEU A 447 6.23 4.30 24.80
CA LEU A 447 6.75 5.55 24.22
C LEU A 447 8.25 5.74 24.45
N ASP A 448 8.80 5.27 25.56
CA ASP A 448 10.24 5.34 25.86
C ASP A 448 11.05 4.33 25.01
N LEU A 449 10.47 3.15 24.73
CA LEU A 449 11.03 2.21 23.76
C LEU A 449 11.03 2.82 22.35
N ASP A 450 9.91 3.37 21.88
CA ASP A 450 9.84 4.03 20.57
C ASP A 450 10.85 5.20 20.44
N ALA A 451 10.95 6.02 21.49
CA ALA A 451 11.88 7.15 21.56
C ALA A 451 13.36 6.75 21.47
N ARG A 452 13.73 5.60 22.04
CA ARG A 452 15.12 5.10 22.09
C ARG A 452 15.49 4.28 20.88
N LEU A 453 14.60 3.39 20.43
CA LEU A 453 14.87 2.45 19.34
C LEU A 453 14.84 3.18 18.00
N SER A 454 13.82 4.01 17.75
CA SER A 454 13.72 4.81 16.51
C SER A 454 14.80 5.91 16.45
N GLY A 455 15.28 6.35 17.62
CA GLY A 455 16.40 7.29 17.74
C GLY A 455 17.79 6.69 17.46
N SER A 456 17.88 5.40 17.09
CA SER A 456 19.16 4.71 16.86
C SER A 456 19.22 4.00 15.50
N ALA A 457 20.00 4.56 14.57
CA ALA A 457 20.35 3.91 13.30
C ALA A 457 21.16 2.61 13.47
N ASP A 458 21.69 2.35 14.66
CA ASP A 458 22.63 1.27 14.97
C ASP A 458 22.02 0.11 15.76
N VAL A 459 20.71 0.12 16.04
CA VAL A 459 20.01 -0.90 16.86
C VAL A 459 20.20 -2.34 16.37
N TRP A 460 20.53 -2.53 15.08
CA TRP A 460 20.83 -3.83 14.46
C TRP A 460 22.20 -4.42 14.87
N LYS A 461 23.15 -3.59 15.32
CA LYS A 461 24.49 -4.00 15.77
C LYS A 461 24.41 -4.83 17.05
N ARG A 462 25.35 -5.76 17.22
CA ARG A 462 25.36 -6.69 18.36
C ARG A 462 25.54 -5.91 19.67
N GLY A 463 24.57 -6.01 20.56
CA GLY A 463 24.61 -5.41 21.90
C GLY A 463 23.93 -4.04 22.01
N GLU A 464 23.68 -3.34 20.90
CA GLU A 464 23.10 -1.98 20.93
C GLU A 464 21.69 -1.94 21.51
N TYR A 465 20.82 -2.88 21.12
CA TYR A 465 19.50 -3.03 21.74
C TYR A 465 19.58 -3.17 23.27
N ARG A 466 20.49 -4.03 23.77
CA ARG A 466 20.72 -4.23 25.21
C ARG A 466 21.24 -2.93 25.85
N ARG A 467 22.12 -2.17 25.19
CA ARG A 467 22.64 -0.88 25.69
C ARG A 467 21.52 0.16 25.85
N LEU A 468 20.55 0.20 24.95
CA LEU A 468 19.42 1.15 24.98
C LEU A 468 18.33 0.75 26.01
N VAL A 469 18.04 -0.55 26.11
CA VAL A 469 16.89 -1.09 26.87
C VAL A 469 17.25 -1.51 28.29
N MET A 470 18.45 -2.05 28.56
CA MET A 470 18.86 -2.50 29.90
C MET A 470 18.72 -1.43 31.00
N PRO A 471 19.08 -0.14 30.78
CA PRO A 471 18.96 0.89 31.82
C PRO A 471 17.53 1.10 32.32
N LEU A 472 16.51 0.71 31.54
CA LEU A 472 15.10 0.85 31.92
C LEU A 472 14.75 0.02 33.16
N LEU A 473 15.41 -1.12 33.40
CA LEU A 473 15.15 -1.98 34.58
C LEU A 473 15.39 -1.27 35.92
N THR A 474 16.24 -0.25 35.94
CA THR A 474 16.60 0.52 37.15
C THR A 474 16.09 1.97 37.11
N GLN A 475 15.38 2.37 36.05
CA GLN A 475 14.82 3.72 35.92
C GLN A 475 13.39 3.77 36.47
N ALA A 476 13.07 4.83 37.20
CA ALA A 476 11.69 5.13 37.58
C ALA A 476 10.91 5.63 36.34
N PRO A 477 9.61 5.27 36.18
CA PRO A 477 8.81 4.46 37.11
C PRO A 477 9.00 2.95 36.96
N TYR A 478 9.58 2.46 35.86
CA TYR A 478 9.58 1.04 35.46
C TYR A 478 10.18 0.09 36.50
N ALA A 479 11.23 0.50 37.22
CA ALA A 479 11.85 -0.32 38.26
C ALA A 479 10.86 -0.73 39.38
N ALA A 480 9.92 0.16 39.71
CA ALA A 480 8.91 -0.05 40.75
C ALA A 480 7.67 -0.81 40.25
N ASP A 481 7.44 -0.85 38.94
CA ASP A 481 6.27 -1.49 38.32
C ASP A 481 6.62 -2.93 37.86
N PRO A 482 5.94 -3.97 38.38
CA PRO A 482 6.28 -5.35 38.06
C PRO A 482 5.97 -5.72 36.61
N GLN A 483 4.94 -5.14 35.98
CA GLN A 483 4.58 -5.40 34.58
C GLN A 483 5.63 -4.81 33.64
N ALA A 484 5.96 -3.53 33.80
CA ALA A 484 6.96 -2.86 32.99
C ALA A 484 8.33 -3.53 33.13
N ARG A 485 8.75 -3.87 34.36
CA ARG A 485 10.01 -4.56 34.62
C ARG A 485 10.05 -5.96 33.98
N ALA A 486 8.94 -6.71 34.01
CA ALA A 486 8.86 -8.02 33.36
C ALA A 486 8.85 -7.93 31.83
N ALA A 487 8.15 -6.95 31.26
CA ALA A 487 8.16 -6.67 29.82
C ALA A 487 9.59 -6.33 29.33
N ILE A 488 10.31 -5.47 30.05
CA ILE A 488 11.72 -5.15 29.74
C ILE A 488 12.61 -6.40 29.79
N ARG A 489 12.47 -7.26 30.81
CA ARG A 489 13.24 -8.53 30.90
C ARG A 489 12.94 -9.48 29.74
N LEU A 490 11.67 -9.63 29.36
CA LEU A 490 11.25 -10.43 28.20
C LEU A 490 11.86 -9.90 26.91
N LEU A 491 11.75 -8.59 26.65
CA LEU A 491 12.33 -7.91 25.48
C LEU A 491 13.86 -8.08 25.41
N LEU A 492 14.55 -7.99 26.55
CA LEU A 492 15.99 -8.22 26.64
C LEU A 492 16.37 -9.68 26.38
N ALA A 493 15.68 -10.64 26.99
CA ALA A 493 15.88 -12.07 26.74
C ALA A 493 15.61 -12.42 25.27
N ASP A 494 14.62 -11.77 24.66
CA ASP A 494 14.24 -11.92 23.26
C ASP A 494 15.27 -11.35 22.27
N ALA A 495 16.11 -10.40 22.71
CA ALA A 495 17.21 -9.84 21.94
C ALA A 495 18.54 -10.58 22.12
N GLU A 496 18.66 -11.47 23.11
CA GLU A 496 19.89 -12.23 23.38
C GLU A 496 20.23 -13.20 22.24
N ARG A 497 21.46 -13.09 21.72
CA ARG A 497 21.96 -13.92 20.61
C ARG A 497 22.93 -15.02 21.05
N SER A 498 23.11 -15.23 22.36
CA SER A 498 23.97 -16.30 22.89
C SER A 498 23.49 -17.70 22.44
N THR A 499 24.42 -18.62 22.21
CA THR A 499 24.10 -20.05 21.99
C THR A 499 23.87 -20.79 23.31
N SER A 500 24.42 -20.30 24.42
CA SER A 500 24.33 -20.97 25.73
C SER A 500 22.99 -20.76 26.46
N GLY A 501 22.16 -19.81 26.01
CA GLY A 501 20.89 -19.46 26.65
C GLY A 501 20.98 -18.86 28.06
N LYS A 502 22.13 -18.88 28.75
CA LYS A 502 22.26 -18.55 30.18
C LYS A 502 21.71 -17.17 30.56
N THR A 503 22.13 -16.12 29.85
CA THR A 503 21.68 -14.74 30.11
C THR A 503 20.17 -14.56 29.89
N ALA A 504 19.63 -15.21 28.85
CA ALA A 504 18.19 -15.19 28.58
C ALA A 504 17.44 -15.96 29.67
N SER A 505 17.93 -17.14 30.07
CA SER A 505 17.32 -17.98 31.12
C SER A 505 17.20 -17.20 32.42
N ALA A 506 18.28 -16.56 32.90
CA ALA A 506 18.24 -15.75 34.12
C ALA A 506 17.17 -14.63 34.07
N LEU A 507 17.08 -13.89 32.95
CA LEU A 507 16.06 -12.85 32.76
C LEU A 507 14.64 -13.43 32.74
N LEU A 508 14.45 -14.63 32.19
CA LEU A 508 13.15 -15.31 32.10
C LEU A 508 12.74 -15.95 33.42
N ASP A 509 13.69 -16.52 34.17
CA ASP A 509 13.48 -17.06 35.52
C ASP A 509 13.07 -15.94 36.49
N GLU A 510 13.69 -14.76 36.39
CA GLU A 510 13.28 -13.56 37.13
C GLU A 510 11.83 -13.14 36.83
N VAL A 511 11.33 -13.34 35.61
CA VAL A 511 9.91 -13.07 35.25
C VAL A 511 8.99 -14.18 35.74
N ALA A 512 9.34 -15.43 35.45
CA ALA A 512 8.56 -16.61 35.85
C ALA A 512 8.42 -16.74 37.37
N GLY A 513 9.41 -16.26 38.13
CA GLY A 513 9.43 -16.22 39.59
C GLY A 513 8.94 -14.92 40.24
N ASP A 514 8.57 -13.87 39.48
CA ASP A 514 8.23 -12.57 40.08
C ASP A 514 6.92 -12.66 40.89
N ALA A 515 7.02 -12.67 42.22
CA ALA A 515 5.87 -12.80 43.13
C ALA A 515 4.91 -11.60 43.08
N ALA A 516 5.31 -10.46 42.49
CA ALA A 516 4.44 -9.30 42.32
C ALA A 516 3.52 -9.38 41.09
N LEU A 517 3.72 -10.36 40.19
CA LEU A 517 2.80 -10.65 39.09
C LEU A 517 1.80 -11.75 39.47
N PRO A 518 0.54 -11.71 38.98
CA PRO A 518 -0.42 -12.82 39.11
C PRO A 518 0.14 -14.16 38.65
N THR A 519 -0.37 -15.29 39.17
CA THR A 519 0.13 -16.63 38.78
C THR A 519 -0.02 -16.92 37.28
N ASN A 520 -1.16 -16.52 36.70
CA ASN A 520 -1.52 -16.77 35.30
C ASN A 520 -1.20 -15.55 34.41
N ASP A 521 -0.25 -14.71 34.81
CA ASP A 521 0.10 -13.51 34.06
C ASP A 521 0.66 -13.84 32.66
N PRO A 522 0.22 -13.17 31.57
CA PRO A 522 0.69 -13.44 30.22
C PRO A 522 2.21 -13.34 30.05
N LEU A 523 2.89 -12.45 30.79
CA LEU A 523 4.34 -12.30 30.74
C LEU A 523 5.04 -13.49 31.42
N LYS A 524 4.49 -14.02 32.51
CA LYS A 524 4.96 -15.26 33.14
C LYS A 524 4.79 -16.47 32.22
N VAL A 525 3.62 -16.60 31.61
CA VAL A 525 3.33 -17.66 30.62
C VAL A 525 4.33 -17.56 29.45
N GLY A 526 4.52 -16.36 28.90
CA GLY A 526 5.50 -16.08 27.85
C GLY A 526 6.96 -16.38 28.24
N ALA A 527 7.33 -16.17 29.51
CA ALA A 527 8.66 -16.50 30.02
C ALA A 527 8.86 -18.02 30.15
N LEU A 528 7.87 -18.73 30.67
CA LEU A 528 7.90 -20.19 30.86
C LEU A 528 7.99 -20.96 29.54
N ILE A 529 7.30 -20.51 28.49
CA ILE A 529 7.41 -21.08 27.13
C ILE A 529 8.83 -20.91 26.56
N ARG A 530 9.45 -19.74 26.77
CA ARG A 530 10.82 -19.45 26.33
C ARG A 530 11.83 -20.29 27.10
N LEU A 531 11.67 -20.43 28.42
CA LEU A 531 12.49 -21.34 29.25
C LEU A 531 12.40 -22.78 28.78
N ALA A 532 11.19 -23.29 28.53
CA ALA A 532 10.97 -24.64 28.00
C ALA A 532 11.72 -24.84 26.66
N SER A 533 11.67 -23.85 25.76
CA SER A 533 12.39 -23.89 24.49
C SER A 533 13.92 -23.82 24.64
N ILE A 534 14.44 -23.07 25.62
CA ILE A 534 15.89 -23.03 25.92
C ILE A 534 16.36 -24.37 26.53
N ALA A 535 15.56 -25.01 27.38
CA ALA A 535 15.83 -26.36 27.88
C ALA A 535 15.85 -27.40 26.73
N GLN A 536 14.86 -27.37 25.82
CA GLN A 536 14.84 -28.23 24.63
C GLN A 536 16.05 -28.01 23.71
N GLN A 537 16.53 -26.77 23.57
CA GLN A 537 17.75 -26.46 22.80
C GLN A 537 19.03 -27.01 23.46
N ARG A 538 19.04 -27.16 24.78
CA ARG A 538 20.11 -27.83 25.54
C ARG A 538 20.01 -29.36 25.56
N GLY A 539 18.87 -29.92 25.13
CA GLY A 539 18.58 -31.35 25.21
C GLY A 539 18.02 -31.81 26.56
N ASP A 540 17.63 -30.88 27.44
CA ASP A 540 16.99 -31.22 28.72
C ASP A 540 15.46 -31.25 28.57
N GLU A 541 14.94 -32.40 28.14
CA GLU A 541 13.51 -32.60 27.95
C GLU A 541 12.71 -32.60 29.26
N ALA A 542 13.35 -32.90 30.39
CA ALA A 542 12.72 -32.93 31.70
C ALA A 542 12.49 -31.50 32.22
N GLU A 543 13.52 -30.65 32.16
CA GLU A 543 13.41 -29.22 32.44
C GLU A 543 12.43 -28.54 31.47
N ALA A 544 12.46 -28.90 30.17
CA ALA A 544 11.55 -28.36 29.17
C ALA A 544 10.08 -28.69 29.47
N ARG A 545 9.79 -29.96 29.82
CA ARG A 545 8.45 -30.39 30.23
C ARG A 545 7.99 -29.72 31.51
N ALA A 546 8.87 -29.57 32.50
CA ALA A 546 8.54 -28.93 33.78
C ALA A 546 8.23 -27.44 33.61
N ALA A 547 9.03 -26.70 32.83
CA ALA A 547 8.78 -25.31 32.50
C ALA A 547 7.47 -25.12 31.71
N PHE A 548 7.20 -26.00 30.74
CA PHE A 548 5.95 -25.97 29.98
C PHE A 548 4.73 -26.25 30.86
N ALA A 549 4.76 -27.28 31.72
CA ALA A 549 3.65 -27.61 32.61
C ALA A 549 3.28 -26.47 33.56
N ARG A 550 4.28 -25.71 34.03
CA ARG A 550 4.08 -24.49 34.84
C ARG A 550 3.35 -23.36 34.10
N SER A 551 3.35 -23.36 32.76
CA SER A 551 2.67 -22.31 31.97
C SER A 551 1.13 -22.46 31.93
N GLY A 552 0.61 -23.65 32.29
CA GLY A 552 -0.82 -23.96 32.23
C GLY A 552 -1.43 -24.06 30.83
N LEU A 553 -0.64 -23.89 29.76
CA LEU A 553 -1.14 -23.98 28.38
C LEU A 553 -1.27 -25.42 27.90
N SER A 554 -2.27 -25.67 27.06
CA SER A 554 -2.27 -26.81 26.14
C SER A 554 -1.30 -26.57 24.97
N ALA A 555 -0.81 -27.64 24.36
CA ALA A 555 0.17 -27.56 23.26
C ALA A 555 -0.35 -26.75 22.05
N GLY A 556 -1.64 -26.84 21.73
CA GLY A 556 -2.27 -26.06 20.66
C GLY A 556 -2.29 -24.55 20.92
N GLN A 557 -2.47 -24.12 22.19
CA GLN A 557 -2.45 -22.70 22.56
C GLN A 557 -1.03 -22.11 22.49
N CYS A 558 -0.01 -22.92 22.76
CA CYS A 558 1.39 -22.49 22.75
C CYS A 558 1.84 -21.93 21.39
N ALA A 559 1.42 -22.55 20.28
CA ALA A 559 1.79 -22.12 18.93
C ALA A 559 1.21 -20.75 18.51
N LEU A 560 0.25 -20.19 19.25
CA LEU A 560 -0.34 -18.86 19.03
C LEU A 560 0.32 -17.78 19.89
N ILE A 561 0.73 -18.11 21.11
CA ILE A 561 1.29 -17.18 22.10
C ILE A 561 2.82 -17.07 22.01
N ASP A 562 3.49 -18.09 21.47
CA ASP A 562 4.96 -18.11 21.36
C ASP A 562 5.49 -17.22 20.23
N LYS A 563 6.66 -16.64 20.48
CA LYS A 563 7.41 -15.82 19.53
C LYS A 563 7.97 -16.71 18.40
N PRO A 564 8.07 -16.21 17.15
CA PRO A 564 8.81 -16.91 16.10
C PRO A 564 10.22 -17.33 16.56
N PRO A 565 10.60 -18.61 16.43
CA PRO A 565 11.90 -19.11 16.82
C PRO A 565 13.07 -18.33 16.20
N ARG A 566 14.23 -18.34 16.85
CA ARG A 566 15.41 -17.64 16.34
C ARG A 566 15.98 -18.35 15.12
N ILE A 567 16.24 -17.62 14.04
CA ILE A 567 16.96 -18.18 12.89
C ILE A 567 18.41 -18.50 13.26
N LEU A 568 18.85 -19.72 12.92
CA LEU A 568 20.23 -20.21 13.09
C LEU A 568 21.01 -20.16 11.78
N ARG A 569 20.36 -20.48 10.65
CA ARG A 569 20.95 -20.43 9.31
C ARG A 569 19.94 -19.84 8.32
N THR A 570 20.36 -18.84 7.56
CA THR A 570 19.62 -18.40 6.37
C THR A 570 19.94 -19.34 5.21
N GLY A 571 18.90 -19.78 4.51
CA GLY A 571 19.01 -20.60 3.30
C GLY A 571 19.13 -19.74 2.02
N GLY A 572 18.96 -20.39 0.87
CA GLY A 572 18.89 -19.74 -0.44
C GLY A 572 20.23 -19.42 -1.12
N THR A 573 20.16 -19.27 -2.43
CA THR A 573 21.21 -18.77 -3.33
C THR A 573 20.56 -17.91 -4.41
N PHE A 574 21.32 -17.01 -5.02
CA PHE A 574 20.79 -16.19 -6.12
C PHE A 574 20.47 -17.07 -7.35
N PRO A 575 19.27 -16.98 -7.97
CA PRO A 575 18.90 -17.84 -9.09
C PRO A 575 19.73 -17.53 -10.34
N GLN A 576 20.32 -18.55 -10.96
CA GLN A 576 21.21 -18.38 -12.10
C GLN A 576 20.48 -17.82 -13.33
N GLU A 577 19.21 -18.18 -13.54
CA GLU A 577 18.42 -17.62 -14.63
C GLU A 577 17.89 -16.20 -14.33
N ALA A 578 17.86 -15.78 -13.06
CA ALA A 578 17.66 -14.37 -12.74
C ALA A 578 18.94 -13.58 -13.07
N LEU A 579 20.10 -14.13 -12.72
CA LEU A 579 21.42 -13.53 -12.97
C LEU A 579 21.71 -13.38 -14.47
N SER A 580 21.47 -14.42 -15.28
CA SER A 580 21.71 -14.38 -16.73
C SER A 580 20.85 -13.33 -17.46
N TRP A 581 19.69 -13.01 -16.91
CA TRP A 581 18.80 -11.96 -17.42
C TRP A 581 18.95 -10.63 -16.67
N GLY A 582 19.86 -10.53 -15.70
CA GLY A 582 20.10 -9.32 -14.92
C GLY A 582 18.86 -8.84 -14.18
N PHE A 583 18.10 -9.76 -13.56
CA PHE A 583 16.97 -9.42 -12.70
C PHE A 583 17.41 -9.31 -11.25
N GLU A 584 16.97 -8.24 -10.59
CA GLU A 584 16.91 -8.03 -9.16
C GLU A 584 15.44 -7.95 -8.71
N GLY A 585 15.19 -8.05 -7.41
CA GLY A 585 13.84 -7.96 -6.89
C GLY A 585 13.71 -8.37 -5.44
N TRP A 586 12.50 -8.76 -5.06
CA TRP A 586 12.19 -9.14 -3.69
C TRP A 586 10.99 -10.09 -3.62
N THR A 587 10.91 -10.83 -2.52
CA THR A 587 9.73 -11.60 -2.15
C THR A 587 9.39 -11.38 -0.70
N GLU A 588 8.10 -11.48 -0.36
CA GLU A 588 7.68 -11.82 0.99
C GLU A 588 7.22 -13.27 0.99
N THR A 589 7.88 -14.11 1.78
CA THR A 589 7.66 -15.56 1.81
C THR A 589 7.07 -15.97 3.14
N GLN A 590 5.92 -16.65 3.10
CA GLN A 590 5.28 -17.25 4.25
C GLN A 590 5.68 -18.72 4.39
N PHE A 591 5.78 -19.21 5.62
CA PHE A 591 6.11 -20.58 5.94
C PHE A 591 5.77 -20.94 7.39
N ASP A 592 5.73 -22.24 7.68
CA ASP A 592 5.62 -22.77 9.03
C ASP A 592 7.00 -23.23 9.52
N ILE A 593 7.22 -23.21 10.84
CA ILE A 593 8.42 -23.72 11.51
C ILE A 593 7.99 -24.89 12.40
N GLY A 594 8.57 -26.07 12.21
CA GLY A 594 8.36 -27.24 13.07
C GLY A 594 9.13 -27.13 14.40
N ALA A 595 8.75 -27.93 15.41
CA ALA A 595 9.46 -27.98 16.70
C ALA A 595 10.95 -28.33 16.59
N ASP A 596 11.35 -29.06 15.54
CA ASP A 596 12.75 -29.39 15.24
C ASP A 596 13.55 -28.24 14.60
N GLY A 597 12.89 -27.11 14.32
CA GLY A 597 13.46 -25.91 13.72
C GLY A 597 13.47 -25.91 12.18
N LYS A 598 12.98 -26.95 11.51
CA LYS A 598 12.88 -26.97 10.04
C LYS A 598 11.68 -26.18 9.55
N VAL A 599 11.79 -25.69 8.33
CA VAL A 599 10.72 -24.98 7.63
C VAL A 599 9.86 -25.94 6.81
N VAL A 600 8.54 -25.78 6.88
CA VAL A 600 7.55 -26.50 6.07
C VAL A 600 6.53 -25.53 5.47
N ASN A 601 5.73 -25.99 4.51
CA ASN A 601 4.63 -25.22 3.88
C ASN A 601 5.03 -23.84 3.31
N SER A 602 6.27 -23.72 2.79
CA SER A 602 6.77 -22.43 2.32
C SER A 602 6.18 -22.00 0.97
N ARG A 603 5.78 -20.73 0.86
CA ARG A 603 5.27 -20.09 -0.37
C ARG A 603 5.56 -18.59 -0.38
N ALA A 604 5.94 -18.04 -1.54
CA ALA A 604 5.98 -16.59 -1.72
C ALA A 604 4.54 -16.03 -1.76
N ILE A 605 4.20 -15.13 -0.82
CA ILE A 605 2.92 -14.43 -0.78
C ILE A 605 2.97 -13.08 -1.49
N LEU A 606 4.17 -12.50 -1.66
CA LEU A 606 4.44 -11.39 -2.58
C LEU A 606 5.71 -11.69 -3.38
N SER A 607 5.74 -11.38 -4.68
CA SER A 607 6.97 -11.41 -5.51
C SER A 607 7.03 -10.26 -6.52
N TYR A 608 8.17 -9.60 -6.57
CA TYR A 608 8.56 -8.62 -7.57
C TYR A 608 9.92 -8.99 -8.20
N PRO A 609 10.05 -9.02 -9.54
CA PRO A 609 8.96 -9.04 -10.52
C PRO A 609 8.08 -10.31 -10.38
N PRO A 610 6.88 -10.34 -10.99
CA PRO A 610 5.99 -11.50 -10.92
C PRO A 610 6.66 -12.76 -11.47
N PHE A 611 6.53 -13.87 -10.75
CA PHE A 611 7.04 -15.20 -11.09
C PHE A 611 8.57 -15.37 -11.25
N ILE A 612 9.38 -14.30 -11.18
CA ILE A 612 10.85 -14.41 -11.32
C ILE A 612 11.48 -15.00 -10.06
N PHE A 613 11.09 -14.52 -8.88
CA PHE A 613 11.68 -14.94 -7.60
C PHE A 613 10.77 -15.82 -6.74
N THR A 614 9.52 -16.05 -7.13
CA THR A 614 8.52 -16.84 -6.37
C THR A 614 9.04 -18.21 -5.90
N GLN A 615 9.69 -18.97 -6.77
CA GLN A 615 10.29 -20.26 -6.40
C GLN A 615 11.51 -20.06 -5.49
N ALA A 616 12.42 -19.14 -5.85
CA ALA A 616 13.63 -18.86 -5.10
C ALA A 616 13.39 -18.36 -3.67
N GLY A 617 12.33 -17.55 -3.46
CA GLY A 617 11.91 -17.09 -2.13
C GLY A 617 11.44 -18.25 -1.24
N ALA A 618 10.59 -19.12 -1.79
CA ALA A 618 10.13 -20.34 -1.12
C ALA A 618 11.30 -21.30 -0.82
N GLU A 619 12.23 -21.49 -1.76
CA GLU A 619 13.45 -22.29 -1.56
C GLU A 619 14.36 -21.69 -0.47
N THR A 620 14.54 -20.37 -0.48
CA THR A 620 15.31 -19.62 0.54
C THR A 620 14.75 -19.81 1.95
N ALA A 621 13.42 -19.76 2.09
CA ALA A 621 12.76 -20.05 3.36
C ALA A 621 12.85 -21.54 3.73
N SER A 622 12.48 -22.46 2.84
CA SER A 622 12.51 -23.91 3.11
C SER A 622 13.89 -24.46 3.51
N THR A 623 14.96 -23.85 3.01
CA THR A 623 16.35 -24.22 3.34
C THR A 623 16.93 -23.46 4.53
N SER A 624 16.19 -22.53 5.14
CA SER A 624 16.54 -21.87 6.40
C SER A 624 16.34 -22.81 7.59
N LEU A 625 17.13 -22.64 8.64
CA LEU A 625 17.04 -23.43 9.88
C LEU A 625 16.83 -22.50 11.07
N PHE A 626 15.88 -22.86 11.93
CA PHE A 626 15.53 -22.15 13.14
C PHE A 626 15.92 -22.93 14.40
N SER A 627 15.90 -22.26 15.55
CA SER A 627 16.14 -22.88 16.85
C SER A 627 14.96 -23.77 17.23
N ARG A 628 15.26 -24.96 17.78
CA ARG A 628 14.24 -25.88 18.30
C ARG A 628 13.39 -25.19 19.38
N THR A 629 12.12 -25.59 19.48
CA THR A 629 11.23 -25.18 20.57
C THR A 629 10.62 -26.41 21.22
N TYR A 630 10.25 -26.30 22.49
CA TYR A 630 9.52 -27.37 23.14
C TYR A 630 8.05 -27.35 22.70
N ARG A 631 7.59 -28.47 22.15
CA ARG A 631 6.18 -28.74 21.83
C ARG A 631 5.87 -30.17 22.29
N PRO A 632 4.99 -30.38 23.30
CA PRO A 632 4.72 -31.72 23.84
C PRO A 632 4.28 -32.73 22.76
N ASP A 633 3.51 -32.25 21.79
CA ASP A 633 2.89 -33.03 20.71
C ASP A 633 3.80 -33.15 19.46
N GLY A 634 4.98 -32.52 19.46
CA GLY A 634 5.83 -32.38 18.27
C GLY A 634 5.27 -31.46 17.17
N GLY A 635 4.18 -30.73 17.44
CA GLY A 635 3.52 -29.82 16.51
C GLY A 635 4.34 -28.59 16.08
N LEU A 636 3.70 -27.65 15.39
CA LEU A 636 4.37 -26.44 14.89
C LEU A 636 4.96 -25.59 16.03
N ALA A 637 6.20 -25.15 15.85
CA ALA A 637 6.80 -24.10 16.65
C ALA A 637 6.10 -22.77 16.37
N CYS A 638 5.98 -22.41 15.10
CA CYS A 638 5.30 -21.19 14.67
C CYS A 638 4.62 -21.45 13.33
N GLY A 639 3.34 -21.10 13.22
CA GLY A 639 2.59 -21.17 11.97
C GLY A 639 2.59 -19.83 11.24
N ALA A 640 2.69 -19.89 9.92
CA ALA A 640 2.53 -18.79 8.98
C ALA A 640 3.43 -17.56 9.20
N SER A 641 4.65 -17.78 9.70
CA SER A 641 5.73 -16.78 9.75
C SER A 641 5.99 -16.20 8.37
N THR A 642 6.20 -14.88 8.26
CA THR A 642 6.63 -14.23 7.03
C THR A 642 8.09 -13.79 7.11
N ARG A 643 8.76 -13.73 5.95
CA ARG A 643 10.10 -13.16 5.80
C ARG A 643 10.24 -12.46 4.45
N ARG A 644 10.73 -11.24 4.48
CA ARG A 644 11.18 -10.51 3.27
C ARG A 644 12.57 -10.99 2.86
N VAL A 645 12.73 -11.29 1.58
CA VAL A 645 14.00 -11.69 0.95
C VAL A 645 14.26 -10.75 -0.22
N MET A 646 15.36 -10.01 -0.14
CA MET A 646 15.84 -9.13 -1.22
C MET A 646 16.83 -9.90 -2.09
N PHE A 647 16.64 -9.85 -3.41
CA PHE A 647 17.53 -10.42 -4.40
C PHE A 647 18.26 -9.28 -5.10
N ARG A 648 19.53 -9.07 -4.74
CA ARG A 648 20.45 -8.14 -5.41
C ARG A 648 21.55 -8.93 -6.12
N ILE A 649 21.95 -8.47 -7.30
CA ILE A 649 23.04 -9.11 -8.04
C ILE A 649 24.33 -8.96 -7.21
N PRO A 650 25.13 -10.03 -7.01
CA PRO A 650 26.41 -9.92 -6.30
C PRO A 650 27.40 -9.04 -7.08
N ASP A 651 28.12 -8.18 -6.34
CA ASP A 651 29.27 -7.41 -6.84
C ASP A 651 30.48 -8.31 -7.20
#